data_AF-A0A939BQ28-F1
#
_entry.id   AF-A0A939BQ28-F1
#
_cell.length_a   1.000
_cell.length_b   1.000
_cell.length_c   1.000
_cell.angle_alpha   90.00
_cell.angle_beta   90.00
_cell.angle_gamma   90.00
#
_symmetry.space_group_name_H-M   'P 1'
#
loop_
_entity.id
_entity.type
_entity.pdbx_description
1 polymer ?
#
loop_
_entity_poly.entity_id
_entity_poly.type
_entity_poly.pdbx_seq_one_letter_code
_entity_poly.pdbx_strand_id
1 'polypeptide(L)'
;MADKRPRLPKNEKVDALVAARMQREMEGFIDQYDKILLAREKAYAAQLLPIWQRIGRNITDELRAIYNEIQDANGVPITRQPIKADKLRNMKRNMKRLASLQAQLVKLIGTEEQAKKLSNNLAFTYADSYYFHAFGLEQATQVAINVPTLTPAHVIGAIINPWLPDGRTYGERLRANAGLLATKMENTIVEAIGNGWDWNRTARRIQEVAGEGYFNAVRLARTEMNRAANQGASHLYMQNADILDGKRWNATLDSRTAPKDAANDGKVYDLAYDTPEWPGRAGERIPNHPNCRCKWTPVISALGVSKRERIARGDGDSPTNFGERIYTPARTYREYAQERGLPDLDERLANDSPAKYLRRGEDMSAYNGKSGIVKITTEIAAASAATNIVKPLPVVDNNEPPPKTWAEQVKEHLAAGVNTEADIVEVGNLVRQQIEKDLESVMAEMQAEIDKVVSEKQYIDQLIKAAEEQVHITRKAAFDAMFDEAKEAEADAAYEKAVAERDALYKKWQEKRQLELSLKRDKHQARADTARDAIAQVRPVGIPQGYKQLWEKGSNKEVQDAIERAYAYLPRDWVVDSMNNPMIGKKVKRGYYSGYSNGRGEMALSVDSRDGMKRVAIHELGHRMEHLRPEIRKLEYQFYQRRTAGEKLEWLGQGYGKKEKARFDNFQHKYMGKDYGNTENSYYELLSMGIESLFYGREDVDLTKDVDYYNFILGVLIGK
;
A
#
# COMPACT_ATOMS: atom_id res chain seq x y z
N MET A 1 -20.52 -63.98 -9.61
CA MET A 1 -19.05 -63.93 -9.70
C MET A 1 -18.69 -62.75 -10.58
N ALA A 2 -18.26 -61.64 -9.99
CA ALA A 2 -17.82 -60.46 -10.75
C ALA A 2 -16.36 -60.65 -11.16
N ASP A 3 -16.12 -60.58 -12.46
CA ASP A 3 -14.85 -60.76 -13.15
C ASP A 3 -13.81 -59.73 -12.68
N LYS A 4 -12.99 -60.10 -11.67
CA LYS A 4 -11.82 -59.32 -11.27
C LYS A 4 -10.71 -59.59 -12.29
N ARG A 5 -10.64 -58.77 -13.34
CA ARG A 5 -9.44 -58.72 -14.20
C ARG A 5 -8.21 -58.50 -13.30
N PRO A 6 -7.14 -59.30 -13.43
CA PRO A 6 -5.92 -59.12 -12.65
C PRO A 6 -5.31 -57.74 -12.94
N ARG A 7 -5.00 -56.97 -11.89
CA ARG A 7 -4.25 -55.71 -12.04
C ARG A 7 -2.86 -56.05 -12.58
N LEU A 8 -2.52 -55.46 -13.72
CA LEU A 8 -1.17 -55.56 -14.29
C LEU A 8 -0.13 -55.11 -13.26
N PRO A 9 1.06 -55.75 -13.20
CA PRO A 9 2.12 -55.33 -12.29
C PRO A 9 2.56 -53.88 -12.59
N LYS A 10 2.68 -53.05 -11.55
CA LYS A 10 3.17 -51.66 -11.67
C LYS A 10 4.58 -51.68 -12.26
N ASN A 11 4.75 -51.03 -13.41
CA ASN A 11 6.06 -50.85 -14.02
C ASN A 11 6.45 -49.38 -13.82
N GLU A 12 7.18 -49.11 -12.73
CA GLU A 12 7.53 -47.76 -12.30
C GLU A 12 8.25 -46.94 -13.39
N LYS A 13 9.01 -47.61 -14.27
CA LYS A 13 9.68 -46.95 -15.41
C LYS A 13 8.68 -46.51 -16.48
N VAL A 14 7.66 -47.32 -16.77
CA VAL A 14 6.61 -46.98 -17.72
C VAL A 14 5.71 -45.88 -17.14
N ASP A 15 5.36 -45.97 -15.85
CA ASP A 15 4.55 -44.95 -15.17
C ASP A 15 5.25 -43.59 -15.14
N ALA A 16 6.56 -43.56 -14.89
CA ALA A 16 7.37 -42.35 -14.95
C ALA A 16 7.45 -41.75 -16.37
N LEU A 17 7.58 -42.59 -17.41
CA LEU A 17 7.58 -42.13 -18.80
C LEU A 17 6.22 -41.56 -19.23
N VAL A 18 5.12 -42.18 -18.78
CA VAL A 18 3.76 -41.70 -19.03
C VAL A 18 3.53 -40.37 -18.30
N ALA A 19 3.87 -40.26 -17.02
CA ALA A 19 3.77 -39.01 -16.27
C ALA A 19 4.60 -37.89 -16.91
N ALA A 20 5.82 -38.17 -17.36
CA ALA A 20 6.66 -37.21 -18.08
C ALA A 20 6.05 -36.78 -19.42
N ARG A 21 5.36 -37.67 -20.14
CA ARG A 21 4.63 -37.32 -21.37
C ARG A 21 3.47 -36.39 -21.04
N MET A 22 2.63 -36.76 -20.08
CA MET A 22 1.48 -35.95 -19.64
C MET A 22 1.92 -34.56 -19.18
N GLN A 23 3.02 -34.49 -18.41
CA GLN A 23 3.59 -33.22 -17.95
C GLN A 23 4.01 -32.32 -19.11
N ARG A 24 4.70 -32.88 -20.13
CA ARG A 24 5.08 -32.12 -21.34
C ARG A 24 3.88 -31.64 -22.15
N GLU A 25 2.85 -32.47 -22.27
CA GLU A 25 1.60 -32.08 -22.95
C GLU A 25 0.91 -30.93 -22.21
N MET A 26 0.83 -31.00 -20.88
CA MET A 26 0.28 -29.94 -20.05
C MET A 26 1.08 -28.64 -20.15
N GLU A 27 2.41 -28.70 -20.09
CA GLU A 27 3.30 -27.54 -20.30
C GLU A 27 3.02 -26.88 -21.66
N GLY A 28 2.78 -27.67 -22.70
CA GLY A 28 2.37 -27.18 -24.02
C GLY A 28 1.05 -26.40 -24.01
N PHE A 29 0.04 -26.85 -23.27
CA PHE A 29 -1.22 -26.11 -23.10
C PHE A 29 -1.01 -24.80 -22.34
N ILE A 30 -0.19 -24.78 -21.30
CA ILE A 30 0.08 -23.55 -20.54
C ILE A 30 0.79 -22.52 -21.43
N ASP A 31 1.72 -22.94 -22.27
CA ASP A 31 2.37 -22.04 -23.24
C ASP A 31 1.41 -21.53 -24.32
N GLN A 32 0.40 -22.31 -24.70
CA GLN A 32 -0.67 -21.82 -25.57
C GLN A 32 -1.53 -20.77 -24.86
N TYR A 33 -1.90 -21.00 -23.61
CA TYR A 33 -2.67 -20.04 -22.84
C TYR A 33 -1.91 -18.73 -22.62
N ASP A 34 -0.61 -18.79 -22.37
CA ASP A 34 0.25 -17.62 -22.23
C ASP A 34 0.22 -16.74 -23.50
N LYS A 35 0.21 -17.36 -24.70
CA LYS A 35 0.04 -16.62 -25.97
C LYS A 35 -1.32 -15.94 -26.07
N ILE A 36 -2.39 -16.59 -25.62
CA ILE A 36 -3.75 -16.04 -25.58
C ILE A 36 -3.80 -14.84 -24.63
N LEU A 37 -3.23 -14.99 -23.43
CA LEU A 37 -3.15 -13.94 -22.42
C LEU A 37 -2.38 -12.72 -22.96
N LEU A 38 -1.20 -12.94 -23.55
CA LEU A 38 -0.39 -11.87 -24.15
C LEU A 38 -1.11 -11.16 -25.31
N ALA A 39 -1.86 -11.87 -26.13
CA ALA A 39 -2.68 -11.28 -27.18
C ALA A 39 -3.80 -10.39 -26.59
N ARG A 40 -4.46 -10.85 -25.50
CA ARG A 40 -5.49 -10.08 -24.80
C ARG A 40 -4.92 -8.82 -24.13
N GLU A 41 -3.76 -8.93 -23.49
CA GLU A 41 -3.05 -7.79 -22.91
C GLU A 41 -2.72 -6.72 -23.96
N LYS A 42 -2.23 -7.15 -25.14
CA LYS A 42 -1.95 -6.24 -26.27
C LYS A 42 -3.23 -5.57 -26.77
N ALA A 43 -4.31 -6.32 -26.92
CA ALA A 43 -5.60 -5.77 -27.36
C ALA A 43 -6.14 -4.74 -26.36
N TYR A 44 -6.07 -5.03 -25.06
CA TYR A 44 -6.50 -4.10 -24.02
C TYR A 44 -5.62 -2.84 -23.97
N ALA A 45 -4.28 -2.99 -24.08
CA ALA A 45 -3.37 -1.86 -24.18
C ALA A 45 -3.63 -0.98 -25.42
N ALA A 46 -4.05 -1.58 -26.54
CA ALA A 46 -4.45 -0.87 -27.74
C ALA A 46 -5.78 -0.12 -27.57
N GLN A 47 -6.73 -0.64 -26.79
CA GLN A 47 -7.98 0.07 -26.46
C GLN A 47 -7.75 1.31 -25.58
N LEU A 48 -6.76 1.26 -24.69
CA LEU A 48 -6.41 2.40 -23.85
C LEU A 48 -5.70 3.51 -24.64
N LEU A 49 -4.94 3.16 -25.67
CA LEU A 49 -4.08 4.12 -26.39
C LEU A 49 -4.83 5.33 -26.99
N PRO A 50 -5.96 5.18 -27.70
CA PRO A 50 -6.71 6.33 -28.24
C PRO A 50 -7.24 7.27 -27.16
N ILE A 51 -7.61 6.73 -26.00
CA ILE A 51 -8.06 7.53 -24.85
C ILE A 51 -6.88 8.40 -24.41
N TRP A 52 -5.73 7.80 -24.11
CA TRP A 52 -4.53 8.52 -23.68
C TRP A 52 -4.00 9.53 -24.72
N GLN A 53 -4.09 9.23 -26.01
CA GLN A 53 -3.73 10.17 -27.08
C GLN A 53 -4.69 11.35 -27.20
N ARG A 54 -6.00 11.14 -27.02
CA ARG A 54 -7.00 12.22 -27.02
C ARG A 54 -6.78 13.14 -25.82
N ILE A 55 -6.49 12.55 -24.67
CA ILE A 55 -6.15 13.25 -23.43
C ILE A 55 -4.93 14.15 -23.62
N GLY A 56 -3.83 13.60 -24.14
CA GLY A 56 -2.61 14.38 -24.40
C GLY A 56 -2.82 15.53 -25.39
N ARG A 57 -3.62 15.32 -26.44
CA ARG A 57 -3.97 16.37 -27.41
C ARG A 57 -4.78 17.50 -26.79
N ASN A 58 -5.88 17.19 -26.11
CA ASN A 58 -6.74 18.21 -25.51
C ASN A 58 -5.99 19.09 -24.49
N ILE A 59 -5.11 18.48 -23.69
CA ILE A 59 -4.26 19.23 -22.76
C ILE A 59 -3.28 20.12 -23.52
N THR A 60 -2.65 19.60 -24.58
CA THR A 60 -1.73 20.38 -25.42
C THR A 60 -2.44 21.59 -26.04
N ASP A 61 -3.65 21.43 -26.54
CA ASP A 61 -4.40 22.51 -27.18
C ASP A 61 -4.80 23.61 -26.18
N GLU A 62 -5.24 23.24 -24.97
CA GLU A 62 -5.57 24.20 -23.90
C GLU A 62 -4.33 24.93 -23.36
N LEU A 63 -3.20 24.24 -23.29
CA LEU A 63 -1.94 24.88 -22.91
C LEU A 63 -1.41 25.84 -23.97
N ARG A 64 -1.63 25.54 -25.25
CA ARG A 64 -1.32 26.46 -26.34
C ARG A 64 -2.15 27.74 -26.20
N ALA A 65 -3.43 27.62 -25.82
CA ALA A 65 -4.27 28.77 -25.55
C ALA A 65 -3.75 29.61 -24.36
N ILE A 66 -3.34 28.96 -23.25
CA ILE A 66 -2.70 29.64 -22.11
C ILE A 66 -1.41 30.35 -22.57
N TYR A 67 -0.54 29.65 -23.28
CA TYR A 67 0.76 30.14 -23.75
C TYR A 67 0.63 31.38 -24.66
N ASN A 68 -0.31 31.36 -25.60
CA ASN A 68 -0.56 32.49 -26.50
C ASN A 68 -1.02 33.75 -25.76
N GLU A 69 -1.65 33.63 -24.58
CA GLU A 69 -2.04 34.79 -23.76
C GLU A 69 -0.86 35.42 -22.99
N ILE A 70 0.15 34.61 -22.64
CA ILE A 70 1.35 35.03 -21.88
C ILE A 70 2.41 35.70 -22.76
N GLN A 71 2.27 35.63 -24.09
CA GLN A 71 3.15 36.31 -25.03
C GLN A 71 2.79 37.81 -25.16
N ASP A 72 3.80 38.65 -25.38
CA ASP A 72 3.59 40.03 -25.84
C ASP A 72 3.31 40.08 -27.37
N ALA A 73 3.12 41.28 -27.92
CA ALA A 73 2.81 41.47 -29.34
C ALA A 73 3.90 40.96 -30.29
N ASN A 74 5.10 40.65 -29.77
CA ASN A 74 6.25 40.15 -30.51
C ASN A 74 6.52 38.66 -30.25
N GLY A 75 5.65 37.96 -29.51
CA GLY A 75 5.78 36.52 -29.24
C GLY A 75 6.72 36.16 -28.09
N VAL A 76 7.19 37.14 -27.29
CA VAL A 76 8.09 36.89 -26.15
C VAL A 76 7.25 36.66 -24.88
N PRO A 77 7.49 35.58 -24.11
CA PRO A 77 6.81 35.37 -22.83
C PRO A 77 7.04 36.55 -21.88
N ILE A 78 5.98 37.09 -21.28
CA ILE A 78 6.08 38.20 -20.34
C ILE A 78 6.74 37.70 -19.04
N THR A 79 8.05 37.88 -18.94
CA THR A 79 8.88 37.48 -17.78
C THR A 79 8.97 38.55 -16.69
N ARG A 80 8.37 39.73 -16.89
CA ARG A 80 8.43 40.85 -15.94
C ARG A 80 7.11 41.02 -15.17
N GLN A 81 7.18 41.02 -13.85
CA GLN A 81 6.09 41.50 -12.99
C GLN A 81 6.00 43.03 -13.07
N PRO A 82 4.79 43.62 -12.97
CA PRO A 82 3.49 42.95 -12.83
C PRO A 82 2.84 42.61 -14.20
N ILE A 83 2.28 41.40 -14.30
CA ILE A 83 1.41 41.00 -15.42
C ILE A 83 0.14 41.86 -15.38
N LYS A 84 -0.28 42.44 -16.51
CA LYS A 84 -1.52 43.25 -16.61
C LYS A 84 -2.72 42.48 -16.02
N ALA A 85 -3.54 43.16 -15.22
CA ALA A 85 -4.64 42.55 -14.46
C ALA A 85 -5.64 41.76 -15.34
N ASP A 86 -5.90 42.21 -16.57
CA ASP A 86 -6.78 41.53 -17.53
C ASP A 86 -6.18 40.21 -18.02
N LYS A 87 -4.87 40.21 -18.31
CA LYS A 87 -4.13 38.99 -18.68
C LYS A 87 -4.04 38.02 -17.51
N LEU A 88 -3.83 38.51 -16.29
CA LEU A 88 -3.85 37.71 -15.07
C LEU A 88 -5.23 37.06 -14.82
N ARG A 89 -6.31 37.79 -15.10
CA ARG A 89 -7.69 37.30 -15.00
C ARG A 89 -8.01 36.23 -16.04
N ASN A 90 -7.60 36.41 -17.29
CA ASN A 90 -7.78 35.41 -18.35
C ASN A 90 -6.91 34.17 -18.12
N MET A 91 -5.67 34.35 -17.66
CA MET A 91 -4.78 33.26 -17.25
C MET A 91 -5.40 32.43 -16.11
N LYS A 92 -5.93 33.08 -15.06
CA LYS A 92 -6.66 32.38 -13.99
C LYS A 92 -7.88 31.61 -14.51
N ARG A 93 -8.61 32.15 -15.49
CA ARG A 93 -9.75 31.48 -16.14
C ARG A 93 -9.32 30.25 -16.94
N ASN A 94 -8.23 30.35 -17.70
CA ASN A 94 -7.72 29.24 -18.52
C ASN A 94 -7.02 28.17 -17.66
N MET A 95 -6.35 28.53 -16.57
CA MET A 95 -5.88 27.58 -15.55
C MET A 95 -7.05 26.83 -14.89
N LYS A 96 -8.16 27.52 -14.63
CA LYS A 96 -9.38 26.88 -14.11
C LYS A 96 -10.03 25.94 -15.14
N ARG A 97 -9.97 26.27 -16.44
CA ARG A 97 -10.35 25.36 -17.52
C ARG A 97 -9.44 24.13 -17.59
N LEU A 98 -8.13 24.33 -17.50
CA LEU A 98 -7.16 23.23 -17.49
C LEU A 98 -7.37 22.30 -16.30
N ALA A 99 -7.64 22.84 -15.11
CA ALA A 99 -8.01 22.06 -13.92
C ALA A 99 -9.35 21.31 -14.13
N SER A 100 -10.32 21.91 -14.82
CA SER A 100 -11.55 21.24 -15.22
C SER A 100 -11.31 20.11 -16.22
N LEU A 101 -10.41 20.29 -17.19
CA LEU A 101 -9.96 19.20 -18.06
C LEU A 101 -9.27 18.11 -17.25
N GLN A 102 -8.34 18.43 -16.36
CA GLN A 102 -7.71 17.45 -15.45
C GLN A 102 -8.75 16.64 -14.66
N ALA A 103 -9.80 17.28 -14.15
CA ALA A 103 -10.91 16.60 -13.49
C ALA A 103 -11.71 15.70 -14.46
N GLN A 104 -11.95 16.16 -15.69
CA GLN A 104 -12.58 15.35 -16.75
C GLN A 104 -11.71 14.15 -17.16
N LEU A 105 -10.39 14.26 -17.09
CA LEU A 105 -9.44 13.17 -17.38
C LEU A 105 -9.45 12.09 -16.32
N VAL A 106 -9.43 12.49 -15.05
CA VAL A 106 -9.63 11.58 -13.91
C VAL A 106 -11.02 10.92 -14.00
N LYS A 107 -12.04 11.67 -14.42
CA LYS A 107 -13.40 11.15 -14.63
C LYS A 107 -13.48 10.17 -15.80
N LEU A 108 -12.82 10.41 -16.94
CA LEU A 108 -12.80 9.52 -18.12
C LEU A 108 -12.10 8.19 -17.83
N ILE A 109 -10.96 8.21 -17.14
CA ILE A 109 -10.17 7.03 -16.78
C ILE A 109 -10.77 6.28 -15.59
N GLY A 110 -11.36 7.02 -14.65
CA GLY A 110 -12.05 6.50 -13.47
C GLY A 110 -13.56 6.33 -13.63
N THR A 111 -14.08 6.36 -14.86
CA THR A 111 -15.52 6.13 -15.09
C THR A 111 -15.90 4.75 -14.57
N GLU A 112 -17.08 4.65 -13.99
CA GLU A 112 -17.67 3.38 -13.60
C GLU A 112 -17.74 2.42 -14.80
N GLU A 113 -17.96 2.94 -16.01
CA GLU A 113 -17.93 2.17 -17.26
C GLU A 113 -16.55 1.55 -17.55
N GLN A 114 -15.45 2.30 -17.43
CA GLN A 114 -14.10 1.76 -17.68
C GLN A 114 -13.66 0.80 -16.57
N ALA A 115 -14.01 1.10 -15.31
CA ALA A 115 -13.80 0.19 -14.20
C ALA A 115 -14.58 -1.12 -14.39
N LYS A 116 -15.82 -1.05 -14.89
CA LYS A 116 -16.68 -2.20 -15.20
C LYS A 116 -16.18 -2.99 -16.40
N LYS A 117 -15.78 -2.35 -17.49
CA LYS A 117 -15.17 -3.02 -18.66
C LYS A 117 -13.93 -3.81 -18.27
N LEU A 118 -13.10 -3.26 -17.41
CA LEU A 118 -11.92 -3.95 -16.94
C LEU A 118 -12.24 -5.03 -15.91
N SER A 119 -13.15 -4.77 -14.96
CA SER A 119 -13.63 -5.81 -14.03
C SER A 119 -14.19 -7.01 -14.81
N ASN A 120 -14.94 -6.75 -15.88
CA ASN A 120 -15.43 -7.79 -16.80
C ASN A 120 -14.29 -8.50 -17.54
N ASN A 121 -13.25 -7.79 -17.97
CA ASN A 121 -12.09 -8.38 -18.63
C ASN A 121 -11.26 -9.25 -17.66
N LEU A 122 -11.10 -8.83 -16.42
CA LEU A 122 -10.47 -9.64 -15.36
C LEU A 122 -11.33 -10.86 -15.04
N ALA A 123 -12.65 -10.70 -14.94
CA ALA A 123 -13.60 -11.79 -14.69
C ALA A 123 -13.57 -12.82 -15.81
N PHE A 124 -13.53 -12.34 -17.05
CA PHE A 124 -13.36 -13.17 -18.22
C PHE A 124 -12.00 -13.88 -18.20
N THR A 125 -10.90 -13.17 -17.90
CA THR A 125 -9.55 -13.76 -17.87
C THR A 125 -9.42 -14.83 -16.79
N TYR A 126 -10.02 -14.63 -15.62
CA TYR A 126 -10.10 -15.65 -14.58
C TYR A 126 -10.85 -16.90 -15.06
N ALA A 127 -12.06 -16.72 -15.59
CA ALA A 127 -12.92 -17.82 -16.02
C ALA A 127 -12.32 -18.58 -17.22
N ASP A 128 -11.79 -17.84 -18.19
CA ASP A 128 -11.11 -18.35 -19.37
C ASP A 128 -9.87 -19.16 -18.98
N SER A 129 -9.05 -18.67 -18.02
CA SER A 129 -7.93 -19.44 -17.49
C SER A 129 -8.40 -20.73 -16.83
N TYR A 130 -9.43 -20.65 -15.97
CA TYR A 130 -9.98 -21.82 -15.28
C TYR A 130 -10.44 -22.91 -16.27
N TYR A 131 -11.26 -22.56 -17.27
CA TYR A 131 -11.76 -23.54 -18.24
C TYR A 131 -10.71 -24.00 -19.25
N PHE A 132 -9.80 -23.12 -19.68
CA PHE A 132 -8.73 -23.51 -20.60
C PHE A 132 -7.76 -24.50 -19.94
N HIS A 133 -7.36 -24.24 -18.70
CA HIS A 133 -6.51 -25.18 -17.97
C HIS A 133 -7.25 -26.48 -17.65
N ALA A 134 -8.58 -26.45 -17.51
CA ALA A 134 -9.39 -27.66 -17.32
C ALA A 134 -9.31 -28.54 -18.56
N PHE A 135 -9.57 -27.95 -19.72
CA PHE A 135 -9.40 -28.63 -21.00
C PHE A 135 -7.97 -29.16 -21.17
N GLY A 136 -6.95 -28.34 -20.92
CA GLY A 136 -5.56 -28.76 -21.03
C GLY A 136 -5.20 -29.92 -20.09
N LEU A 137 -5.70 -29.89 -18.84
CA LEU A 137 -5.47 -30.93 -17.85
C LEU A 137 -6.15 -32.24 -18.26
N GLU A 138 -7.40 -32.19 -18.71
CA GLU A 138 -8.14 -33.36 -19.20
C GLU A 138 -7.44 -33.97 -20.42
N GLN A 139 -7.01 -33.16 -21.38
CA GLN A 139 -6.32 -33.64 -22.58
C GLN A 139 -4.91 -34.18 -22.28
N ALA A 140 -4.17 -33.56 -21.36
CA ALA A 140 -2.83 -34.04 -21.01
C ALA A 140 -2.88 -35.34 -20.20
N THR A 141 -3.84 -35.48 -19.29
CA THR A 141 -3.93 -36.63 -18.39
C THR A 141 -4.76 -37.77 -18.95
N GLN A 142 -5.69 -37.48 -19.89
CA GLN A 142 -6.65 -38.44 -20.44
C GLN A 142 -7.49 -39.12 -19.35
N VAL A 143 -7.71 -38.45 -18.22
CA VAL A 143 -8.59 -38.89 -17.13
C VAL A 143 -9.72 -37.89 -16.92
N ALA A 144 -10.83 -38.37 -16.37
CA ALA A 144 -11.93 -37.50 -15.98
C ALA A 144 -11.46 -36.55 -14.86
N ILE A 145 -11.70 -35.26 -15.05
CA ILE A 145 -11.36 -34.21 -14.09
C ILE A 145 -12.62 -33.58 -13.48
N ASN A 146 -12.47 -32.97 -12.31
CA ASN A 146 -13.50 -32.20 -11.66
C ASN A 146 -13.47 -30.75 -12.14
N VAL A 147 -14.55 -30.29 -12.77
CA VAL A 147 -14.71 -28.91 -13.25
C VAL A 147 -16.03 -28.32 -12.74
N PRO A 148 -16.09 -27.90 -11.47
CA PRO A 148 -17.26 -27.20 -10.96
C PRO A 148 -17.56 -25.93 -11.77
N THR A 149 -18.86 -25.67 -12.00
CA THR A 149 -19.32 -24.46 -12.67
C THR A 149 -18.94 -23.22 -11.85
N LEU A 150 -18.27 -22.26 -12.48
CA LEU A 150 -17.95 -20.99 -11.83
C LEU A 150 -19.21 -20.15 -11.61
N THR A 151 -19.42 -19.67 -10.39
CA THR A 151 -20.45 -18.68 -10.08
C THR A 151 -19.87 -17.27 -10.25
N PRO A 152 -20.68 -16.27 -10.61
CA PRO A 152 -20.24 -14.87 -10.64
C PRO A 152 -19.63 -14.41 -9.30
N ALA A 153 -20.16 -14.88 -8.18
CA ALA A 153 -19.64 -14.55 -6.85
C ALA A 153 -18.21 -15.07 -6.61
N HIS A 154 -17.90 -16.30 -7.05
CA HIS A 154 -16.54 -16.86 -6.95
C HIS A 154 -15.53 -16.04 -7.78
N VAL A 155 -15.91 -15.67 -9.01
CA VAL A 155 -15.06 -14.89 -9.91
C VAL A 155 -14.83 -13.47 -9.37
N ILE A 156 -15.91 -12.81 -8.93
CA ILE A 156 -15.85 -11.45 -8.38
C ILE A 156 -15.05 -11.43 -7.07
N GLY A 157 -15.26 -12.40 -6.17
CA GLY A 157 -14.51 -12.51 -4.92
C GLY A 157 -13.00 -12.64 -5.16
N ALA A 158 -12.57 -13.48 -6.09
CA ALA A 158 -11.15 -13.62 -6.42
C ALA A 158 -10.52 -12.33 -6.97
N ILE A 159 -11.28 -11.55 -7.74
CA ILE A 159 -10.76 -10.38 -8.46
C ILE A 159 -10.80 -9.10 -7.63
N ILE A 160 -11.84 -8.90 -6.80
CA ILE A 160 -12.01 -7.68 -6.00
C ILE A 160 -11.11 -7.68 -4.76
N ASN A 161 -10.71 -8.86 -4.27
CA ASN A 161 -9.86 -8.96 -3.09
C ASN A 161 -8.52 -8.22 -3.27
N PRO A 162 -8.12 -7.37 -2.30
CA PRO A 162 -6.82 -6.74 -2.32
C PRO A 162 -5.69 -7.78 -2.34
N TRP A 163 -4.87 -7.76 -3.39
CA TRP A 163 -3.76 -8.70 -3.55
C TRP A 163 -2.52 -8.30 -2.73
N LEU A 164 -2.34 -6.99 -2.50
CA LEU A 164 -1.21 -6.44 -1.76
C LEU A 164 -1.63 -6.03 -0.34
N PRO A 165 -0.68 -6.03 0.62
CA PRO A 165 -0.95 -5.70 2.02
C PRO A 165 -1.49 -4.28 2.27
N ASP A 166 -1.42 -3.39 1.28
CA ASP A 166 -1.91 -2.02 1.36
C ASP A 166 -3.45 -1.91 1.25
N GLY A 167 -4.16 -3.04 1.10
CA GLY A 167 -5.62 -3.11 1.10
C GLY A 167 -6.28 -2.49 -0.14
N ARG A 168 -5.49 -2.00 -1.11
CA ARG A 168 -6.01 -1.29 -2.29
C ARG A 168 -6.40 -2.26 -3.40
N THR A 169 -7.63 -2.11 -3.86
CA THR A 169 -8.14 -2.72 -5.08
C THR A 169 -7.45 -2.14 -6.32
N TYR A 170 -7.51 -2.86 -7.44
CA TYR A 170 -7.03 -2.34 -8.70
C TYR A 170 -7.69 -1.02 -9.12
N GLY A 171 -9.01 -0.89 -8.95
CA GLY A 171 -9.75 0.32 -9.32
C GLY A 171 -9.27 1.55 -8.56
N GLU A 172 -8.83 1.37 -7.32
CA GLU A 172 -8.19 2.42 -6.52
C GLU A 172 -6.79 2.77 -7.04
N ARG A 173 -6.00 1.77 -7.46
CA ARG A 173 -4.68 2.01 -8.07
C ARG A 173 -4.77 2.74 -9.41
N LEU A 174 -5.76 2.41 -10.25
CA LEU A 174 -5.97 3.09 -11.53
C LEU A 174 -6.35 4.57 -11.30
N ARG A 175 -7.24 4.85 -10.34
CA ARG A 175 -7.62 6.21 -9.95
C ARG A 175 -6.45 6.98 -9.34
N ALA A 176 -5.66 6.36 -8.48
CA ALA A 176 -4.46 6.96 -7.91
C ALA A 176 -3.42 7.33 -8.98
N ASN A 177 -3.22 6.46 -9.98
CA ASN A 177 -2.35 6.75 -11.12
C ASN A 177 -2.86 7.92 -11.97
N ALA A 178 -4.18 8.00 -12.19
CA ALA A 178 -4.79 9.13 -12.91
C ALA A 178 -4.65 10.45 -12.13
N GLY A 179 -4.83 10.43 -10.81
CA GLY A 179 -4.61 11.58 -9.93
C GLY A 179 -3.15 12.05 -9.92
N LEU A 180 -2.20 11.12 -9.79
CA LEU A 180 -0.76 11.41 -9.83
C LEU A 180 -0.36 12.07 -11.15
N LEU A 181 -0.93 11.60 -12.27
CA LEU A 181 -0.68 12.20 -13.56
C LEU A 181 -1.18 13.64 -13.66
N ALA A 182 -2.40 13.91 -13.16
CA ALA A 182 -2.95 15.26 -13.13
C ALA A 182 -2.03 16.22 -12.36
N THR A 183 -1.55 15.80 -11.18
CA THR A 183 -0.59 16.58 -10.40
C THR A 183 0.75 16.77 -11.12
N LYS A 184 1.28 15.74 -11.79
CA LYS A 184 2.51 15.88 -12.59
C LYS A 184 2.36 16.88 -13.73
N MET A 185 1.21 16.89 -14.40
CA MET A 185 0.90 17.84 -15.47
C MET A 185 0.80 19.27 -14.91
N GLU A 186 0.13 19.47 -13.77
CA GLU A 186 0.07 20.76 -13.08
C GLU A 186 1.47 21.28 -12.71
N ASN A 187 2.28 20.42 -12.08
CA ASN A 187 3.65 20.77 -11.69
C ASN A 187 4.53 21.13 -12.89
N THR A 188 4.38 20.42 -14.01
CA THR A 188 5.13 20.72 -15.25
C THR A 188 4.82 22.12 -15.77
N ILE A 189 3.58 22.59 -15.59
CA ILE A 189 3.16 23.93 -16.02
C ILE A 189 3.73 25.00 -15.07
N VAL A 190 3.63 24.77 -13.76
CA VAL A 190 4.24 25.65 -12.76
C VAL A 190 5.75 25.76 -12.98
N GLU A 191 6.40 24.63 -13.29
CA GLU A 191 7.82 24.56 -13.62
C GLU A 191 8.15 25.31 -14.91
N ALA A 192 7.35 25.14 -15.97
CA ALA A 192 7.52 25.85 -17.23
C ALA A 192 7.41 27.37 -17.06
N ILE A 193 6.42 27.84 -16.29
CA ILE A 193 6.24 29.26 -15.97
C ILE A 193 7.39 29.77 -15.13
N GLY A 194 7.76 29.05 -14.05
CA GLY A 194 8.82 29.45 -13.13
C GLY A 194 10.21 29.52 -13.78
N ASN A 195 10.45 28.66 -14.77
CA ASN A 195 11.72 28.58 -15.49
C ASN A 195 11.72 29.30 -16.85
N GLY A 196 10.61 29.93 -17.24
CA GLY A 196 10.48 30.61 -18.53
C GLY A 196 10.68 29.69 -19.74
N TRP A 197 10.21 28.44 -19.68
CA TRP A 197 10.32 27.50 -20.79
C TRP A 197 9.51 27.97 -22.01
N ASP A 198 10.05 27.70 -23.20
CA ASP A 198 9.31 27.90 -24.44
C ASP A 198 8.19 26.87 -24.59
N TRP A 199 7.24 27.19 -25.48
CA TRP A 199 6.09 26.34 -25.77
C TRP A 199 6.47 24.93 -26.21
N ASN A 200 7.42 24.80 -27.14
CA ASN A 200 7.75 23.51 -27.73
C ASN A 200 8.35 22.57 -26.69
N ARG A 201 9.18 23.12 -25.79
CA ARG A 201 9.72 22.38 -24.64
C ARG A 201 8.64 21.96 -23.65
N THR A 202 7.72 22.85 -23.31
CA THR A 202 6.62 22.59 -22.36
C THR A 202 5.66 21.53 -22.90
N ALA A 203 5.25 21.67 -24.17
CA ALA A 203 4.37 20.73 -24.85
C ALA A 203 5.00 19.32 -24.93
N ARG A 204 6.29 19.24 -25.27
CA ARG A 204 7.02 17.97 -25.29
C ARG A 204 7.06 17.33 -23.90
N ARG A 205 7.35 18.09 -22.84
CA ARG A 205 7.40 17.55 -21.47
C ARG A 205 6.03 17.01 -21.03
N ILE A 206 4.95 17.66 -21.42
CA ILE A 206 3.59 17.23 -21.06
C ILE A 206 3.17 16.00 -21.86
N GLN A 207 3.60 15.88 -23.11
CA GLN A 207 3.45 14.64 -23.89
C GLN A 207 4.23 13.47 -23.27
N GLU A 208 5.45 13.71 -22.76
CA GLU A 208 6.24 12.71 -22.03
C GLU A 208 5.49 12.26 -20.76
N VAL A 209 5.00 13.20 -19.95
CA VAL A 209 4.22 12.91 -18.74
C VAL A 209 2.93 12.14 -19.06
N ALA A 210 2.19 12.52 -20.11
CA ALA A 210 1.02 11.77 -20.58
C ALA A 210 1.38 10.34 -21.03
N GLY A 211 2.53 10.17 -21.69
CA GLY A 211 3.10 8.87 -22.03
C GLY A 211 3.39 8.01 -20.81
N GLU A 212 3.98 8.59 -19.75
CA GLU A 212 4.19 7.89 -18.47
C GLU A 212 2.87 7.37 -17.88
N GLY A 213 1.80 8.18 -17.96
CA GLY A 213 0.44 7.79 -17.55
C GLY A 213 -0.08 6.55 -18.27
N TYR A 214 0.06 6.51 -19.60
CA TYR A 214 -0.27 5.36 -20.43
C TYR A 214 0.51 4.10 -20.02
N PHE A 215 1.84 4.20 -19.89
CA PHE A 215 2.68 3.06 -19.53
C PHE A 215 2.34 2.51 -18.13
N ASN A 216 2.02 3.38 -17.18
CA ASN A 216 1.59 2.97 -15.84
C ASN A 216 0.23 2.25 -15.86
N ALA A 217 -0.73 2.73 -16.64
CA ALA A 217 -2.03 2.08 -16.79
C ALA A 217 -1.91 0.70 -17.45
N VAL A 218 -1.10 0.58 -18.51
CA VAL A 218 -0.83 -0.71 -19.18
C VAL A 218 -0.13 -1.69 -18.25
N ARG A 219 0.90 -1.24 -17.51
CA ARG A 219 1.61 -2.07 -16.52
C ARG A 219 0.66 -2.61 -15.46
N LEU A 220 -0.20 -1.75 -14.92
CA LEU A 220 -1.15 -2.14 -13.91
C LEU A 220 -2.15 -3.18 -14.46
N ALA A 221 -2.71 -2.94 -15.65
CA ALA A 221 -3.63 -3.85 -16.30
C ALA A 221 -3.01 -5.23 -16.56
N ARG A 222 -1.79 -5.29 -17.10
CA ARG A 222 -1.06 -6.55 -17.31
C ARG A 222 -0.84 -7.32 -16.02
N THR A 223 -0.45 -6.61 -14.96
CA THR A 223 -0.20 -7.22 -13.65
C THR A 223 -1.47 -7.88 -13.10
N GLU A 224 -2.63 -7.21 -13.18
CA GLU A 224 -3.88 -7.83 -12.74
C GLU A 224 -4.41 -8.93 -13.66
N MET A 225 -4.21 -8.81 -14.98
CA MET A 225 -4.61 -9.86 -15.91
C MET A 225 -3.79 -11.13 -15.66
N ASN A 226 -2.48 -10.99 -15.41
CA ASN A 226 -1.65 -12.11 -15.00
C ASN A 226 -2.07 -12.69 -13.64
N ARG A 227 -2.44 -11.84 -12.66
CA ARG A 227 -3.00 -12.30 -11.39
C ARG A 227 -4.29 -13.10 -11.58
N ALA A 228 -5.25 -12.56 -12.34
CA ALA A 228 -6.53 -13.20 -12.59
C ALA A 228 -6.36 -14.56 -13.29
N ALA A 229 -5.45 -14.63 -14.27
CA ALA A 229 -5.11 -15.86 -14.95
C ALA A 229 -4.53 -16.92 -13.99
N ASN A 230 -3.55 -16.54 -13.15
CA ASN A 230 -2.94 -17.47 -12.20
C ASN A 230 -3.91 -17.94 -11.11
N GLN A 231 -4.75 -17.05 -10.58
CA GLN A 231 -5.77 -17.45 -9.61
C GLN A 231 -6.82 -18.39 -10.21
N GLY A 232 -7.20 -18.19 -11.49
CA GLY A 232 -8.09 -19.10 -12.20
C GLY A 232 -7.48 -20.49 -12.36
N ALA A 233 -6.20 -20.56 -12.74
CA ALA A 233 -5.45 -21.82 -12.85
C ALA A 233 -5.29 -22.51 -11.48
N SER A 234 -4.85 -21.79 -10.45
CA SER A 234 -4.74 -22.30 -9.07
C SER A 234 -6.06 -22.89 -8.58
N HIS A 235 -7.17 -22.20 -8.82
CA HIS A 235 -8.49 -22.68 -8.39
C HIS A 235 -8.83 -24.03 -9.05
N LEU A 236 -8.62 -24.17 -10.36
CA LEU A 236 -8.82 -25.46 -11.02
C LEU A 236 -7.92 -26.54 -10.44
N TYR A 237 -6.64 -26.25 -10.25
CA TYR A 237 -5.68 -27.25 -9.75
C TYR A 237 -6.07 -27.75 -8.36
N MET A 238 -6.60 -26.87 -7.50
CA MET A 238 -7.15 -27.26 -6.21
C MET A 238 -8.37 -28.20 -6.31
N GLN A 239 -9.21 -28.04 -7.34
CA GLN A 239 -10.36 -28.93 -7.56
C GLN A 239 -9.96 -30.34 -8.01
N ASN A 240 -8.70 -30.52 -8.45
CA ASN A 240 -8.14 -31.73 -9.03
C ASN A 240 -6.90 -32.21 -8.28
N ALA A 241 -6.86 -31.97 -6.96
CA ALA A 241 -5.73 -32.34 -6.10
C ALA A 241 -5.47 -33.85 -6.02
N ASP A 242 -6.46 -34.67 -6.40
CA ASP A 242 -6.36 -36.13 -6.43
C ASP A 242 -5.48 -36.65 -7.57
N ILE A 243 -5.23 -35.85 -8.60
CA ILE A 243 -4.36 -36.18 -9.73
C ILE A 243 -3.15 -35.23 -9.87
N LEU A 244 -2.98 -34.30 -8.93
CA LEU A 244 -1.91 -33.30 -8.93
C LEU A 244 -1.10 -33.33 -7.62
N ASP A 245 0.22 -33.40 -7.75
CA ASP A 245 1.13 -33.39 -6.59
C ASP A 245 1.42 -31.98 -6.08
N GLY A 246 1.10 -30.95 -6.85
CA GLY A 246 1.39 -29.56 -6.52
C GLY A 246 1.34 -28.66 -7.75
N LYS A 247 1.86 -27.44 -7.60
CA LYS A 247 2.07 -26.52 -8.71
C LYS A 247 3.50 -25.99 -8.71
N ARG A 248 4.14 -26.07 -9.86
CA ARG A 248 5.48 -25.57 -10.13
C ARG A 248 5.42 -24.12 -10.58
N TRP A 249 6.30 -23.31 -10.03
CA TRP A 249 6.55 -21.96 -10.51
C TRP A 249 7.31 -22.03 -11.83
N ASN A 250 6.73 -21.48 -12.89
CA ASN A 250 7.33 -21.44 -14.22
C ASN A 250 7.63 -19.98 -14.58
N ALA A 251 8.91 -19.62 -14.52
CA ALA A 251 9.38 -18.30 -14.91
C ALA A 251 9.66 -18.25 -16.42
N THR A 252 9.49 -17.08 -17.03
CA THR A 252 9.91 -16.92 -18.43
C THR A 252 11.45 -17.01 -18.51
N LEU A 253 11.98 -17.87 -19.36
CA LEU A 253 13.44 -18.01 -19.52
C LEU A 253 13.99 -16.94 -20.48
N ASP A 254 14.16 -15.71 -19.99
CA ASP A 254 14.82 -14.63 -20.75
C ASP A 254 15.60 -13.67 -19.83
N SER A 255 16.36 -12.76 -20.44
CA SER A 255 17.20 -11.78 -19.73
C SER A 255 16.41 -10.68 -19.00
N ARG A 256 15.08 -10.67 -19.10
CA ARG A 256 14.19 -9.66 -18.47
C ARG A 256 13.48 -10.22 -17.24
N THR A 257 13.61 -11.50 -16.96
CA THR A 257 13.03 -12.12 -15.77
C THR A 257 13.76 -11.63 -14.52
N ALA A 258 12.97 -11.19 -13.53
CA ALA A 258 13.54 -10.62 -12.32
C ALA A 258 14.32 -11.69 -11.53
N PRO A 259 15.42 -11.34 -10.84
CA PRO A 259 16.22 -12.31 -10.08
C PRO A 259 15.42 -13.12 -9.06
N LYS A 260 14.45 -12.50 -8.38
CA LYS A 260 13.56 -13.18 -7.42
C LYS A 260 12.64 -14.21 -8.09
N ASP A 261 12.17 -13.90 -9.29
CA ASP A 261 11.31 -14.79 -10.06
C ASP A 261 12.11 -15.95 -10.66
N ALA A 262 13.33 -15.67 -11.15
CA ALA A 262 14.27 -16.68 -11.61
C ALA A 262 14.69 -17.64 -10.48
N ALA A 263 14.90 -17.13 -9.27
CA ALA A 263 15.24 -17.93 -8.10
C ALA A 263 14.10 -18.88 -7.66
N ASN A 264 12.86 -18.62 -8.09
CA ASN A 264 11.71 -19.47 -7.81
C ASN A 264 11.39 -20.44 -8.94
N ASP A 265 12.04 -20.30 -10.10
CA ASP A 265 11.81 -21.17 -11.24
C ASP A 265 12.04 -22.64 -10.88
N GLY A 266 11.12 -23.51 -11.30
CA GLY A 266 11.18 -24.94 -11.04
C GLY A 266 10.75 -25.36 -9.63
N LYS A 267 10.63 -24.45 -8.66
CA LYS A 267 10.17 -24.79 -7.30
C LYS A 267 8.71 -25.24 -7.32
N VAL A 268 8.42 -26.29 -6.55
CA VAL A 268 7.06 -26.83 -6.39
C VAL A 268 6.45 -26.28 -5.10
N TYR A 269 5.23 -25.80 -5.23
CA TYR A 269 4.40 -25.23 -4.18
C TYR A 269 3.13 -26.07 -4.02
N ASP A 270 2.49 -25.90 -2.87
CA ASP A 270 1.19 -26.50 -2.63
C ASP A 270 0.13 -25.96 -3.60
N LEU A 271 -0.88 -26.76 -3.91
CA LEU A 271 -1.99 -26.35 -4.77
C LEU A 271 -2.77 -25.16 -4.17
N ALA A 272 -2.90 -25.13 -2.85
CA ALA A 272 -3.55 -24.04 -2.11
C ALA A 272 -2.64 -22.85 -1.81
N TYR A 273 -1.38 -22.87 -2.23
CA TYR A 273 -0.48 -21.74 -2.11
C TYR A 273 -0.98 -20.58 -2.98
N ASP A 274 -0.93 -19.32 -2.55
CA ASP A 274 -1.39 -18.12 -3.29
C ASP A 274 -2.90 -17.86 -3.39
N THR A 275 -3.70 -18.49 -2.54
CA THR A 275 -5.13 -18.21 -2.39
C THR A 275 -5.38 -17.08 -1.38
N PRO A 276 -6.59 -16.50 -1.31
CA PRO A 276 -6.92 -15.51 -0.27
C PRO A 276 -6.63 -15.98 1.17
N GLU A 277 -6.81 -17.27 1.44
CA GLU A 277 -6.58 -17.88 2.75
C GLU A 277 -5.11 -18.20 3.01
N TRP A 278 -4.33 -18.43 1.96
CA TRP A 278 -2.88 -18.64 2.04
C TRP A 278 -2.18 -17.80 0.97
N PRO A 279 -1.99 -16.48 1.21
CA PRO A 279 -1.62 -15.51 0.18
C PRO A 279 -0.19 -15.68 -0.38
N GLY A 280 0.52 -16.74 0.01
CA GLY A 280 1.92 -16.99 -0.32
C GLY A 280 2.86 -16.06 0.43
N ARG A 281 4.16 -16.37 0.45
CA ARG A 281 5.17 -15.52 1.07
C ARG A 281 5.55 -14.37 0.15
N ALA A 282 5.87 -13.20 0.71
CA ALA A 282 6.34 -12.07 -0.09
C ALA A 282 7.60 -12.48 -0.87
N GLY A 283 7.70 -12.13 -2.16
CA GLY A 283 8.79 -12.60 -3.02
C GLY A 283 8.53 -13.95 -3.68
N GLU A 284 7.49 -14.68 -3.27
CA GLU A 284 7.10 -16.00 -3.78
C GLU A 284 5.59 -15.99 -4.12
N ARG A 285 5.07 -14.96 -4.79
CA ARG A 285 3.66 -14.91 -5.26
C ARG A 285 3.61 -14.58 -6.76
N ILE A 286 2.65 -15.09 -7.50
CA ILE A 286 2.46 -14.71 -8.91
C ILE A 286 1.20 -13.84 -9.03
N PRO A 287 1.28 -12.56 -9.46
CA PRO A 287 2.48 -11.82 -9.82
C PRO A 287 3.26 -11.32 -8.60
N ASN A 288 4.59 -11.34 -8.71
CA ASN A 288 5.50 -10.92 -7.63
C ASN A 288 5.83 -9.42 -7.70
N HIS A 289 5.84 -8.90 -8.91
CA HIS A 289 6.20 -7.52 -9.23
C HIS A 289 5.40 -7.03 -10.44
N PRO A 290 5.38 -5.72 -10.71
CA PRO A 290 4.73 -5.20 -11.90
C PRO A 290 5.33 -5.80 -13.18
N ASN A 291 4.49 -6.15 -14.15
CA ASN A 291 4.87 -6.89 -15.37
C ASN A 291 5.53 -8.27 -15.11
N CYS A 292 5.28 -8.90 -13.96
CA CYS A 292 5.62 -10.32 -13.77
C CYS A 292 4.96 -11.14 -14.89
N ARG A 293 5.70 -12.13 -15.42
CA ARG A 293 5.27 -13.05 -16.50
C ARG A 293 5.37 -14.51 -16.08
N CYS A 294 5.55 -14.74 -14.77
CA CYS A 294 5.55 -16.08 -14.21
C CYS A 294 4.14 -16.66 -14.26
N LYS A 295 4.06 -18.00 -14.31
CA LYS A 295 2.81 -18.75 -14.36
C LYS A 295 2.90 -20.03 -13.53
N TRP A 296 1.74 -20.53 -13.09
CA TRP A 296 1.65 -21.84 -12.43
C TRP A 296 1.51 -22.98 -13.42
N THR A 297 2.36 -23.99 -13.28
CA THR A 297 2.26 -25.27 -13.98
C THR A 297 1.89 -26.37 -13.00
N PRO A 298 0.82 -27.16 -13.21
CA PRO A 298 0.49 -28.21 -12.27
C PRO A 298 1.50 -29.35 -12.42
N VAL A 299 1.80 -30.02 -11.32
CA VAL A 299 2.66 -31.22 -11.31
C VAL A 299 1.74 -32.43 -11.34
N ILE A 300 1.70 -33.13 -12.47
CA ILE A 300 0.83 -34.29 -12.66
C ILE A 300 1.36 -35.48 -11.85
N SER A 301 0.51 -36.07 -11.03
CA SER A 301 0.81 -37.32 -10.33
C SER A 301 0.87 -38.48 -11.33
N ALA A 302 1.86 -39.36 -11.21
CA ALA A 302 1.90 -40.59 -11.99
C ALA A 302 0.61 -41.41 -11.75
N LEU A 303 0.06 -42.03 -12.81
CA LEU A 303 -1.21 -42.76 -12.83
C LEU A 303 -1.34 -43.71 -11.62
N GLY A 304 -2.00 -43.24 -10.55
CA GLY A 304 -2.29 -44.02 -9.35
C GLY A 304 -1.27 -43.94 -8.19
N VAL A 305 -0.43 -42.91 -8.13
CA VAL A 305 0.39 -42.59 -6.93
C VAL A 305 0.33 -41.10 -6.59
N SER A 306 -0.87 -40.53 -6.43
CA SER A 306 -0.93 -39.33 -5.60
C SER A 306 -0.87 -39.83 -4.15
N LYS A 307 -0.06 -39.18 -3.31
CA LYS A 307 -0.21 -39.29 -1.86
C LYS A 307 -1.29 -38.32 -1.34
N ARG A 308 -1.93 -37.56 -2.23
CA ARG A 308 -2.82 -36.43 -1.92
C ARG A 308 -4.25 -36.75 -2.37
N GLU A 309 -5.15 -36.79 -1.40
CA GLU A 309 -6.55 -37.17 -1.60
C GLU A 309 -7.44 -35.91 -1.80
N ARG A 310 -8.77 -35.99 -1.61
CA ARG A 310 -9.64 -34.79 -1.79
C ARG A 310 -9.39 -33.77 -0.67
N ILE A 311 -9.45 -32.48 -0.99
CA ILE A 311 -9.37 -31.42 0.03
C ILE A 311 -10.70 -31.35 0.81
N ALA A 312 -10.63 -31.50 2.12
CA ALA A 312 -11.71 -31.32 3.09
C ALA A 312 -11.35 -30.28 4.16
N ARG A 313 -12.25 -30.05 5.11
CA ARG A 313 -12.03 -29.19 6.28
C ARG A 313 -11.76 -30.06 7.50
N GLY A 314 -10.75 -29.71 8.29
CA GLY A 314 -10.25 -30.46 9.42
C GLY A 314 -10.56 -29.75 10.73
N ASP A 315 -9.62 -29.79 11.67
CA ASP A 315 -9.85 -29.28 13.01
C ASP A 315 -10.11 -27.77 13.02
N GLY A 316 -11.00 -27.34 13.91
CA GLY A 316 -11.46 -25.95 14.01
C GLY A 316 -12.59 -25.56 13.04
N ASP A 317 -13.09 -26.50 12.22
CA ASP A 317 -14.23 -26.25 11.34
C ASP A 317 -15.53 -26.14 12.15
N SER A 318 -16.21 -25.01 11.97
CA SER A 318 -17.47 -24.68 12.63
C SER A 318 -18.32 -23.79 11.71
N PRO A 319 -19.61 -23.58 12.02
CA PRO A 319 -20.46 -22.72 11.21
C PRO A 319 -19.95 -21.28 11.02
N THR A 320 -19.06 -20.79 11.89
CA THR A 320 -18.55 -19.41 11.90
C THR A 320 -17.04 -19.32 11.65
N ASN A 321 -16.35 -20.45 11.52
CA ASN A 321 -14.91 -20.49 11.31
C ASN A 321 -14.58 -21.67 10.40
N PHE A 322 -13.88 -21.40 9.29
CA PHE A 322 -13.39 -22.48 8.44
C PHE A 322 -12.21 -23.15 9.11
N GLY A 323 -12.30 -24.47 9.29
CA GLY A 323 -11.23 -25.27 9.86
C GLY A 323 -10.07 -25.45 8.90
N GLU A 324 -9.01 -26.10 9.39
CA GLU A 324 -7.82 -26.41 8.62
C GLU A 324 -8.16 -27.14 7.30
N ARG A 325 -7.45 -26.86 6.20
CA ARG A 325 -7.61 -27.65 4.97
C ARG A 325 -6.84 -28.96 5.10
N ILE A 326 -7.54 -30.09 5.12
CA ILE A 326 -6.95 -31.43 5.21
C ILE A 326 -7.18 -32.21 3.91
N TYR A 327 -6.42 -33.27 3.69
CA TYR A 327 -6.68 -34.24 2.62
C TYR A 327 -7.37 -35.47 3.20
N THR A 328 -8.44 -35.98 2.55
CA THR A 328 -9.25 -37.12 3.02
C THR A 328 -9.47 -38.19 1.93
N PRO A 329 -9.46 -39.49 2.29
CA PRO A 329 -9.73 -40.58 1.35
C PRO A 329 -11.18 -40.64 0.88
N ALA A 330 -12.10 -40.04 1.65
CA ALA A 330 -13.53 -40.11 1.43
C ALA A 330 -13.93 -39.61 0.04
N ARG A 331 -14.69 -40.42 -0.71
CA ARG A 331 -15.19 -40.10 -2.04
C ARG A 331 -16.57 -39.45 -2.01
N THR A 332 -17.35 -39.66 -0.94
CA THR A 332 -18.67 -39.07 -0.72
C THR A 332 -18.78 -38.38 0.64
N TYR A 333 -19.73 -37.44 0.82
CA TYR A 333 -19.95 -36.80 2.13
C TYR A 333 -20.36 -37.82 3.20
N ARG A 334 -21.07 -38.89 2.83
CA ARG A 334 -21.43 -39.97 3.75
C ARG A 334 -20.20 -40.72 4.28
N GLU A 335 -19.26 -41.04 3.38
CA GLU A 335 -17.98 -41.63 3.77
C GLU A 335 -17.17 -40.70 4.67
N TYR A 336 -17.13 -39.41 4.33
CA TYR A 336 -16.45 -38.38 5.12
C TYR A 336 -17.07 -38.18 6.52
N ALA A 337 -18.41 -38.19 6.61
CA ALA A 337 -19.14 -38.07 7.87
C ALA A 337 -18.91 -39.27 8.79
N GLN A 338 -18.86 -40.48 8.24
CA GLN A 338 -18.52 -41.70 8.97
C GLN A 338 -17.05 -41.71 9.43
N GLU A 339 -16.12 -41.27 8.58
CA GLU A 339 -14.68 -41.16 8.90
C GLU A 339 -14.43 -40.20 10.08
N ARG A 340 -15.19 -39.10 10.16
CA ARG A 340 -15.00 -38.03 11.15
C ARG A 340 -15.96 -38.10 12.35
N GLY A 341 -16.86 -39.09 12.40
CA GLY A 341 -17.87 -39.19 13.45
C GLY A 341 -18.85 -38.01 13.48
N LEU A 342 -19.12 -37.42 12.31
CA LEU A 342 -20.15 -36.37 12.17
C LEU A 342 -21.55 -37.01 12.25
N PRO A 343 -22.59 -36.27 12.65
CA PRO A 343 -23.93 -36.84 12.78
C PRO A 343 -24.45 -37.35 11.43
N ASP A 344 -25.13 -38.50 11.44
CA ASP A 344 -25.51 -39.25 10.25
C ASP A 344 -26.31 -38.38 9.27
N LEU A 345 -25.93 -38.41 7.99
CA LEU A 345 -26.52 -37.53 6.98
C LEU A 345 -28.01 -37.82 6.78
N ASP A 346 -28.42 -39.08 6.82
CA ASP A 346 -29.80 -39.49 6.56
C ASP A 346 -30.67 -39.19 7.79
N GLU A 347 -30.14 -39.32 9.01
CA GLU A 347 -30.77 -38.85 10.25
C GLU A 347 -30.91 -37.31 10.27
N ARG A 348 -29.86 -36.58 9.84
CA ARG A 348 -29.90 -35.12 9.73
C ARG A 348 -30.91 -34.65 8.71
N LEU A 349 -31.06 -35.35 7.58
CA LEU A 349 -32.06 -35.06 6.56
C LEU A 349 -33.48 -35.39 7.04
N ALA A 350 -33.66 -36.48 7.78
CA ALA A 350 -34.95 -36.88 8.35
C ALA A 350 -35.46 -35.89 9.40
N ASN A 351 -34.53 -35.31 10.16
CA ASN A 351 -34.81 -34.28 11.18
C ASN A 351 -34.68 -32.85 10.63
N ASP A 352 -34.43 -32.70 9.33
CA ASP A 352 -34.36 -31.41 8.70
C ASP A 352 -35.75 -30.88 8.34
N SER A 353 -35.93 -29.56 8.36
CA SER A 353 -37.14 -28.94 7.82
C SER A 353 -36.86 -28.46 6.39
N PRO A 354 -37.42 -29.10 5.35
CA PRO A 354 -37.21 -28.68 3.95
C PRO A 354 -37.63 -27.22 3.70
N ALA A 355 -38.57 -26.72 4.50
CA ALA A 355 -39.04 -25.35 4.45
C ALA A 355 -37.93 -24.31 4.68
N LYS A 356 -36.83 -24.68 5.37
CA LYS A 356 -35.68 -23.79 5.57
C LYS A 356 -34.89 -23.50 4.29
N TYR A 357 -35.08 -24.30 3.25
CA TYR A 357 -34.43 -24.14 1.95
C TYR A 357 -35.33 -23.44 0.92
N LEU A 358 -36.60 -23.18 1.27
CA LEU A 358 -37.53 -22.43 0.44
C LEU A 358 -37.27 -20.93 0.58
N ARG A 359 -37.29 -20.21 -0.54
CA ARG A 359 -37.21 -18.75 -0.54
C ARG A 359 -38.55 -18.14 -0.15
N ARG A 360 -38.55 -16.87 0.23
CA ARG A 360 -39.78 -16.13 0.52
C ARG A 360 -40.68 -16.08 -0.73
N GLY A 361 -41.86 -16.70 -0.66
CA GLY A 361 -42.79 -16.85 -1.78
C GLY A 361 -42.76 -18.23 -2.47
N GLU A 362 -41.83 -19.11 -2.08
CA GLU A 362 -41.83 -20.52 -2.47
C GLU A 362 -42.56 -21.34 -1.39
N ASP A 363 -43.36 -22.30 -1.82
CA ASP A 363 -44.01 -23.27 -0.93
C ASP A 363 -43.40 -24.67 -1.12
N MET A 364 -43.84 -25.62 -0.29
CA MET A 364 -43.31 -26.99 -0.27
C MET A 364 -43.43 -27.74 -1.62
N SER A 365 -44.23 -27.26 -2.57
CA SER A 365 -44.28 -27.79 -3.94
C SER A 365 -42.99 -27.52 -4.74
N ALA A 366 -42.21 -26.49 -4.37
CA ALA A 366 -40.90 -26.21 -4.95
C ALA A 366 -39.86 -27.27 -4.56
N TYR A 367 -39.95 -27.79 -3.32
CA TYR A 367 -39.05 -28.83 -2.83
C TYR A 367 -39.32 -30.20 -3.48
N ASN A 368 -40.59 -30.47 -3.83
CA ASN A 368 -41.01 -31.69 -4.52
C ASN A 368 -40.84 -31.61 -6.05
N GLY A 369 -40.14 -30.59 -6.57
CA GLY A 369 -39.76 -30.47 -7.98
C GLY A 369 -40.88 -30.02 -8.93
N LYS A 370 -41.89 -29.27 -8.45
CA LYS A 370 -43.05 -28.87 -9.28
C LYS A 370 -43.23 -27.37 -9.57
N SER A 371 -42.35 -26.47 -9.13
CA SER A 371 -42.43 -25.06 -9.52
C SER A 371 -41.09 -24.53 -10.04
N GLY A 372 -41.13 -23.98 -11.26
CA GLY A 372 -39.97 -23.49 -11.98
C GLY A 372 -39.66 -22.02 -11.69
N ILE A 373 -38.36 -21.70 -11.81
CA ILE A 373 -37.76 -20.39 -12.15
C ILE A 373 -37.35 -19.47 -10.98
N VAL A 374 -36.02 -19.46 -10.78
CA VAL A 374 -35.09 -18.54 -10.12
C VAL A 374 -35.47 -17.04 -10.13
N LYS A 375 -35.37 -16.36 -8.97
CA LYS A 375 -35.04 -14.92 -8.82
C LYS A 375 -34.20 -14.62 -7.56
N ILE A 376 -33.38 -13.57 -7.62
CA ILE A 376 -32.16 -13.26 -6.84
C ILE A 376 -32.36 -12.01 -5.93
N THR A 377 -31.54 -11.89 -4.86
CA THR A 377 -31.11 -10.69 -4.08
C THR A 377 -32.15 -9.84 -3.34
N THR A 378 -32.05 -9.76 -2.00
CA THR A 378 -32.13 -8.55 -1.14
C THR A 378 -32.05 -8.97 0.35
N GLU A 379 -31.59 -8.12 1.27
CA GLU A 379 -31.60 -8.30 2.77
C GLU A 379 -30.35 -8.86 3.49
N ILE A 380 -29.13 -8.65 2.97
CA ILE A 380 -27.86 -8.80 3.73
C ILE A 380 -27.68 -7.73 4.85
N ALA A 381 -28.67 -6.88 5.13
CA ALA A 381 -28.44 -5.59 5.78
C ALA A 381 -28.77 -5.46 7.29
N ALA A 382 -29.13 -6.50 8.04
CA ALA A 382 -29.54 -6.30 9.44
C ALA A 382 -29.07 -7.43 10.38
N ALA A 383 -28.57 -7.02 11.56
CA ALA A 383 -28.34 -7.86 12.75
C ALA A 383 -26.95 -8.53 12.93
N SER A 384 -25.89 -7.89 12.45
CA SER A 384 -24.68 -7.79 13.29
C SER A 384 -24.99 -6.86 14.47
N ALA A 385 -25.32 -7.41 15.65
CA ALA A 385 -25.12 -6.77 16.97
C ALA A 385 -25.71 -7.63 18.11
N ALA A 386 -24.87 -8.37 18.86
CA ALA A 386 -24.86 -8.37 20.33
C ALA A 386 -23.90 -9.45 20.92
N THR A 387 -22.80 -8.94 21.49
CA THR A 387 -22.11 -9.33 22.73
C THR A 387 -21.20 -10.59 22.87
N ASN A 388 -19.93 -10.25 23.14
CA ASN A 388 -18.79 -10.93 23.81
C ASN A 388 -19.10 -11.91 24.95
N ILE A 389 -18.25 -12.95 25.14
CA ILE A 389 -17.59 -13.35 26.42
C ILE A 389 -16.23 -14.07 26.14
N VAL A 390 -15.17 -13.65 26.83
CA VAL A 390 -13.78 -14.18 26.86
C VAL A 390 -13.62 -15.30 27.91
N LYS A 391 -12.68 -16.25 27.72
CA LYS A 391 -12.19 -17.18 28.77
C LYS A 391 -10.64 -17.16 28.91
N PRO A 392 -10.08 -17.55 30.08
CA PRO A 392 -8.77 -17.09 30.59
C PRO A 392 -7.58 -18.01 30.24
N LEU A 393 -6.36 -17.45 30.41
CA LEU A 393 -5.04 -18.02 30.11
C LEU A 393 -4.50 -18.97 31.21
N PRO A 394 -3.56 -19.90 30.87
CA PRO A 394 -3.05 -20.92 31.80
C PRO A 394 -1.81 -20.50 32.62
N VAL A 395 -1.55 -21.28 33.67
CA VAL A 395 -0.61 -21.11 34.80
C VAL A 395 0.86 -21.34 34.41
N VAL A 396 1.79 -20.55 34.99
CA VAL A 396 3.25 -20.61 34.78
C VAL A 396 3.97 -21.23 36.00
N ASP A 397 5.00 -22.03 35.72
CA ASP A 397 5.92 -22.71 36.65
C ASP A 397 6.94 -21.71 37.28
N ASN A 398 7.29 -21.89 38.56
CA ASN A 398 7.90 -20.85 39.43
C ASN A 398 9.35 -21.13 39.89
N ASN A 399 10.18 -21.85 39.13
CA ASN A 399 11.54 -22.22 39.58
C ASN A 399 12.72 -21.77 38.68
N GLU A 400 12.53 -20.81 37.77
CA GLU A 400 13.64 -20.12 37.11
C GLU A 400 13.82 -18.71 37.72
N PRO A 401 15.06 -18.20 37.90
CA PRO A 401 15.25 -16.79 38.21
C PRO A 401 14.50 -15.96 37.14
N PRO A 402 13.79 -14.89 37.52
CA PRO A 402 12.96 -14.15 36.58
C PRO A 402 13.81 -13.74 35.37
N PRO A 403 13.30 -13.93 34.14
CA PRO A 403 14.05 -13.57 32.94
C PRO A 403 14.51 -12.12 33.04
N LYS A 404 15.80 -11.87 32.76
CA LYS A 404 16.39 -10.52 32.80
C LYS A 404 15.48 -9.57 32.04
N THR A 405 15.16 -8.44 32.66
CA THR A 405 14.37 -7.40 32.02
C THR A 405 15.10 -6.85 30.80
N TRP A 406 14.36 -6.36 29.80
CA TRP A 406 14.96 -5.78 28.58
C TRP A 406 15.95 -4.65 28.91
N ALA A 407 15.68 -3.85 29.96
CA ALA A 407 16.53 -2.76 30.39
C ALA A 407 17.84 -3.24 31.03
N GLU A 408 17.83 -4.39 31.73
CA GLU A 408 19.03 -5.04 32.24
C GLU A 408 19.89 -5.58 31.10
N GLN A 409 19.27 -6.20 30.10
CA GLN A 409 19.97 -6.67 28.89
C GLN A 409 20.66 -5.50 28.18
N VAL A 410 19.96 -4.39 27.96
CA VAL A 410 20.55 -3.17 27.36
C VAL A 410 21.72 -2.65 28.19
N LYS A 411 21.62 -2.61 29.52
CA LYS A 411 22.72 -2.16 30.40
C LYS A 411 23.94 -3.09 30.32
N GLU A 412 23.73 -4.40 30.17
CA GLU A 412 24.81 -5.37 29.97
C GLU A 412 25.53 -5.15 28.63
N HIS A 413 24.78 -4.97 27.54
CA HIS A 413 25.37 -4.62 26.24
C HIS A 413 26.17 -3.32 26.31
N LEU A 414 25.64 -2.28 26.97
CA LEU A 414 26.36 -1.01 27.19
C LEU A 414 27.63 -1.19 28.04
N ALA A 415 27.61 -2.08 29.04
CA ALA A 415 28.76 -2.37 29.88
C ALA A 415 29.83 -3.19 29.15
N ALA A 416 29.43 -4.05 28.20
CA ALA A 416 30.34 -4.81 27.35
C ALA A 416 31.09 -3.95 26.32
N GLY A 417 30.63 -2.72 26.09
CA GLY A 417 31.22 -1.75 25.17
C GLY A 417 30.60 -1.85 23.78
N VAL A 418 29.74 -0.90 23.45
CA VAL A 418 29.06 -0.80 22.16
C VAL A 418 29.92 0.08 21.25
N ASN A 419 30.72 -0.54 20.37
CA ASN A 419 31.70 0.18 19.54
C ASN A 419 31.48 -0.02 18.03
N THR A 420 30.56 -0.91 17.64
CA THR A 420 30.25 -1.19 16.24
C THR A 420 28.79 -0.93 15.92
N GLU A 421 28.49 -0.73 14.64
CA GLU A 421 27.14 -0.58 14.13
C GLU A 421 26.25 -1.80 14.43
N ALA A 422 26.82 -3.02 14.41
CA ALA A 422 26.08 -4.23 14.76
C ALA A 422 25.64 -4.24 16.23
N ASP A 423 26.53 -3.84 17.15
CA ASP A 423 26.23 -3.74 18.58
C ASP A 423 25.10 -2.72 18.83
N ILE A 424 25.14 -1.59 18.11
CA ILE A 424 24.13 -0.53 18.16
C ILE A 424 22.77 -1.03 17.66
N VAL A 425 22.73 -1.74 16.53
CA VAL A 425 21.49 -2.31 15.98
C VAL A 425 20.89 -3.36 16.93
N GLU A 426 21.71 -4.17 17.60
CA GLU A 426 21.25 -5.15 18.58
C GLU A 426 20.58 -4.48 19.79
N VAL A 427 21.25 -3.49 20.37
CA VAL A 427 20.70 -2.68 21.47
C VAL A 427 19.40 -2.00 21.05
N GLY A 428 19.37 -1.42 19.85
CA GLY A 428 18.19 -0.77 19.31
C GLY A 428 17.01 -1.72 19.07
N ASN A 429 17.28 -2.97 18.70
CA ASN A 429 16.23 -3.99 18.54
C ASN A 429 15.55 -4.31 19.87
N LEU A 430 16.30 -4.43 20.98
CA LEU A 430 15.73 -4.66 22.31
C LEU A 430 14.81 -3.52 22.73
N VAL A 431 15.24 -2.27 22.50
CA VAL A 431 14.46 -1.07 22.81
C VAL A 431 13.20 -0.99 21.92
N ARG A 432 13.33 -1.27 20.62
CA ARG A 432 12.21 -1.28 19.67
C ARG A 432 11.14 -2.29 20.08
N GLN A 433 11.54 -3.52 20.41
CA GLN A 433 10.60 -4.57 20.83
C GLN A 433 9.79 -4.14 22.06
N GLN A 434 10.45 -3.48 23.01
CA GLN A 434 9.75 -2.94 24.17
C GLN A 434 8.79 -1.80 23.78
N ILE A 435 9.22 -0.84 22.95
CA ILE A 435 8.38 0.26 22.47
C ILE A 435 7.14 -0.28 21.74
N GLU A 436 7.31 -1.26 20.85
CA GLU A 436 6.20 -1.86 20.11
C GLU A 436 5.23 -2.59 21.02
N LYS A 437 5.74 -3.30 22.04
CA LYS A 437 4.92 -3.96 23.06
C LYS A 437 4.10 -2.96 23.88
N ASP A 438 4.71 -1.87 24.33
CA ASP A 438 4.04 -0.84 25.13
C ASP A 438 3.01 -0.05 24.31
N LEU A 439 3.20 -0.01 22.99
CA LEU A 439 2.31 0.68 22.05
C LEU A 439 1.17 -0.19 21.52
N GLU A 440 1.23 -1.53 21.60
CA GLU A 440 0.35 -2.42 20.85
C GLU A 440 -1.14 -2.11 21.04
N SER A 441 -1.61 -2.04 22.29
CA SER A 441 -3.02 -1.76 22.61
C SER A 441 -3.41 -0.31 22.30
N VAL A 442 -2.58 0.65 22.71
CA VAL A 442 -2.83 2.09 22.54
C VAL A 442 -2.91 2.45 21.05
N MET A 443 -2.02 1.90 20.23
CA MET A 443 -1.99 2.16 18.80
C MET A 443 -3.18 1.57 18.06
N ALA A 444 -3.68 0.41 18.50
CA ALA A 444 -4.88 -0.20 17.96
C ALA A 444 -6.13 0.65 18.26
N GLU A 445 -6.26 1.12 19.50
CA GLU A 445 -7.36 2.01 19.91
C GLU A 445 -7.35 3.33 19.13
N MET A 446 -6.19 4.01 19.07
CA MET A 446 -6.05 5.26 18.32
C MET A 446 -6.30 5.07 16.83
N GLN A 447 -5.88 3.94 16.25
CA GLN A 447 -6.16 3.63 14.84
C GLN A 447 -7.66 3.40 14.61
N ALA A 448 -8.35 2.71 15.51
CA ALA A 448 -9.79 2.50 15.42
C ALA A 448 -10.57 3.83 15.49
N GLU A 449 -10.13 4.78 16.32
CA GLU A 449 -10.71 6.14 16.36
C GLU A 449 -10.51 6.89 15.03
N ILE A 450 -9.31 6.80 14.44
CA ILE A 450 -9.04 7.39 13.12
C ILE A 450 -9.94 6.76 12.07
N ASP A 451 -10.06 5.44 12.02
CA ASP A 451 -10.88 4.72 11.03
C ASP A 451 -12.37 5.06 11.18
N LYS A 452 -12.85 5.24 12.42
CA LYS A 452 -14.19 5.75 12.69
C LYS A 452 -14.40 7.14 12.10
N VAL A 453 -13.50 8.10 12.34
CA VAL A 453 -13.62 9.46 11.78
C VAL A 453 -13.52 9.44 10.25
N VAL A 454 -12.67 8.59 9.68
CA VAL A 454 -12.56 8.42 8.22
C VAL A 454 -13.85 7.89 7.62
N SER A 455 -14.48 6.88 8.24
CA SER A 455 -15.76 6.34 7.76
C SER A 455 -16.91 7.35 7.89
N GLU A 456 -16.98 8.10 8.99
CA GLU A 456 -17.94 9.21 9.15
C GLU A 456 -17.76 10.28 8.07
N LYS A 457 -16.51 10.62 7.73
CA LYS A 457 -16.19 11.57 6.65
C LYS A 457 -16.62 11.04 5.28
N GLN A 458 -16.39 9.75 5.00
CA GLN A 458 -16.84 9.10 3.76
C GLN A 458 -18.37 9.08 3.65
N TYR A 459 -19.08 8.91 4.76
CA TYR A 459 -20.54 9.02 4.79
C TYR A 459 -21.00 10.46 4.48
N ILE A 460 -20.35 11.47 5.08
CA ILE A 460 -20.63 12.87 4.76
C ILE A 460 -20.34 13.18 3.28
N ASP A 461 -19.28 12.61 2.68
CA ASP A 461 -19.00 12.75 1.25
C ASP A 461 -20.15 12.24 0.37
N GLN A 462 -20.83 11.16 0.78
CA GLN A 462 -22.01 10.65 0.06
C GLN A 462 -23.20 11.61 0.19
N LEU A 463 -23.42 12.16 1.39
CA LEU A 463 -24.47 13.16 1.62
C LEU A 463 -24.21 14.45 0.83
N ILE A 464 -22.96 14.90 0.76
CA ILE A 464 -22.56 16.08 -0.04
C ILE A 464 -22.90 15.85 -1.51
N LYS A 465 -22.60 14.67 -2.07
CA LYS A 465 -22.95 14.36 -3.46
C LYS A 465 -24.45 14.41 -3.72
N ALA A 466 -25.26 13.88 -2.80
CA ALA A 466 -26.72 13.96 -2.92
C ALA A 466 -27.22 15.41 -2.82
N ALA A 467 -26.66 16.20 -1.91
CA ALA A 467 -27.00 17.61 -1.77
C ALA A 467 -26.55 18.45 -2.99
N GLU A 468 -25.40 18.13 -3.59
CA GLU A 468 -24.93 18.77 -4.83
C GLU A 468 -25.84 18.47 -6.01
N GLU A 469 -26.35 17.25 -6.11
CA GLU A 469 -27.36 16.89 -7.12
C GLU A 469 -28.66 17.66 -6.88
N GLN A 470 -29.11 17.76 -5.62
CA GLN A 470 -30.30 18.54 -5.29
C GLN A 470 -30.13 20.02 -5.65
N VAL A 471 -28.96 20.60 -5.37
CA VAL A 471 -28.60 21.97 -5.80
C VAL A 471 -28.63 22.10 -7.32
N HIS A 472 -28.17 21.08 -8.06
CA HIS A 472 -28.22 21.11 -9.52
C HIS A 472 -29.66 21.11 -10.05
N ILE A 473 -30.52 20.24 -9.49
CA ILE A 473 -31.93 20.12 -9.85
C ILE A 473 -32.67 21.44 -9.55
N THR A 474 -32.53 21.96 -8.34
CA THR A 474 -33.23 23.20 -7.92
C THR A 474 -32.71 24.42 -8.66
N ARG A 475 -31.41 24.49 -8.97
CA ARG A 475 -30.85 25.56 -9.81
C ARG A 475 -31.45 25.58 -11.21
N LYS A 476 -31.68 24.41 -11.79
CA LYS A 476 -32.31 24.29 -13.10
C LYS A 476 -33.78 24.73 -13.03
N ALA A 477 -34.51 24.28 -11.99
CA ALA A 477 -35.90 24.69 -11.79
C ALA A 477 -36.04 26.21 -11.57
N ALA A 478 -35.15 26.83 -10.80
CA ALA A 478 -35.08 28.28 -10.62
C ALA A 478 -34.81 29.02 -11.94
N PHE A 479 -33.85 28.52 -12.74
CA PHE A 479 -33.57 29.09 -14.06
C PHE A 479 -34.76 28.98 -15.03
N ASP A 480 -35.47 27.85 -15.03
CA ASP A 480 -36.64 27.63 -15.88
C ASP A 480 -37.85 28.49 -15.43
N ALA A 481 -37.94 28.80 -14.14
CA ALA A 481 -39.00 29.63 -13.54
C ALA A 481 -38.75 31.14 -13.62
N MET A 482 -37.57 31.59 -14.05
CA MET A 482 -37.15 33.01 -14.11
C MET A 482 -38.02 33.90 -15.03
N PHE A 483 -38.91 33.30 -15.82
CA PHE A 483 -39.83 34.01 -16.72
C PHE A 483 -41.31 33.79 -16.34
N ASP A 484 -41.59 33.16 -15.20
CA ASP A 484 -42.93 32.89 -14.65
C ASP A 484 -43.00 33.45 -13.22
N GLU A 485 -43.44 34.70 -13.08
CA GLU A 485 -43.49 35.45 -11.80
C GLU A 485 -44.25 34.72 -10.68
N ALA A 486 -45.16 33.80 -11.03
CA ALA A 486 -45.92 33.02 -10.05
C ALA A 486 -45.11 31.85 -9.44
N LYS A 487 -44.00 31.44 -10.06
CA LYS A 487 -43.21 30.26 -9.67
C LYS A 487 -41.76 30.57 -9.30
N GLU A 488 -41.25 31.73 -9.68
CA GLU A 488 -39.86 32.17 -9.42
C GLU A 488 -39.52 32.11 -7.92
N ALA A 489 -40.35 32.72 -7.06
CA ALA A 489 -40.09 32.80 -5.63
C ALA A 489 -40.03 31.43 -4.91
N GLU A 490 -40.85 30.47 -5.33
CA GLU A 490 -40.84 29.10 -4.76
C GLU A 490 -39.59 28.33 -5.21
N ALA A 491 -39.21 28.46 -6.49
CA ALA A 491 -38.05 27.79 -7.06
C ALA A 491 -36.72 28.33 -6.49
N ASP A 492 -36.62 29.65 -6.27
CA ASP A 492 -35.48 30.27 -5.62
C ASP A 492 -35.35 29.85 -4.15
N ALA A 493 -36.46 29.83 -3.40
CA ALA A 493 -36.44 29.37 -2.01
C ALA A 493 -36.00 27.89 -1.89
N ALA A 494 -36.41 27.04 -2.83
CA ALA A 494 -35.96 25.65 -2.90
C ALA A 494 -34.47 25.52 -3.25
N TYR A 495 -33.96 26.39 -4.13
CA TYR A 495 -32.53 26.44 -4.46
C TYR A 495 -31.67 26.92 -3.27
N GLU A 496 -32.07 27.99 -2.60
CA GLU A 496 -31.38 28.51 -1.42
C GLU A 496 -31.32 27.48 -0.29
N LYS A 497 -32.44 26.76 -0.05
CA LYS A 497 -32.50 25.67 0.93
C LYS A 497 -31.52 24.54 0.59
N ALA A 498 -31.48 24.09 -0.67
CA ALA A 498 -30.56 23.04 -1.10
C ALA A 498 -29.08 23.47 -0.95
N VAL A 499 -28.77 24.73 -1.24
CA VAL A 499 -27.43 25.31 -1.04
C VAL A 499 -27.06 25.33 0.44
N ALA A 500 -27.97 25.76 1.32
CA ALA A 500 -27.74 25.80 2.77
C ALA A 500 -27.49 24.39 3.35
N GLU A 501 -28.25 23.39 2.89
CA GLU A 501 -28.09 21.98 3.31
C GLU A 501 -26.73 21.42 2.87
N ARG A 502 -26.31 21.68 1.62
CA ARG A 502 -24.97 21.30 1.12
C ARG A 502 -23.85 21.97 1.93
N ASP A 503 -23.97 23.27 2.21
CA ASP A 503 -22.94 24.03 2.92
C ASP A 503 -22.81 23.59 4.39
N ALA A 504 -23.93 23.22 5.03
CA ALA A 504 -23.91 22.62 6.36
C ALA A 504 -23.17 21.27 6.38
N LEU A 505 -23.32 20.44 5.34
CA LEU A 505 -22.59 19.18 5.19
C LEU A 505 -21.08 19.41 4.96
N TYR A 506 -20.72 20.38 4.12
CA TYR A 506 -19.32 20.78 3.94
C TYR A 506 -18.67 21.23 5.24
N LYS A 507 -19.38 21.99 6.08
CA LYS A 507 -18.89 22.40 7.40
C LYS A 507 -18.60 21.19 8.30
N LYS A 508 -19.53 20.24 8.39
CA LYS A 508 -19.34 18.98 9.14
C LYS A 508 -18.16 18.16 8.61
N TRP A 509 -17.98 18.12 7.30
CA TRP A 509 -16.84 17.45 6.68
C TRP A 509 -15.50 18.07 7.09
N GLN A 510 -15.42 19.40 7.11
CA GLN A 510 -14.21 20.10 7.57
C GLN A 510 -13.92 19.82 9.04
N GLU A 511 -14.94 19.81 9.90
CA GLU A 511 -14.80 19.45 11.32
C GLU A 511 -14.22 18.04 11.48
N LYS A 512 -14.74 17.05 10.74
CA LYS A 512 -14.20 15.68 10.75
C LYS A 512 -12.77 15.59 10.19
N ARG A 513 -12.45 16.35 9.15
CA ARG A 513 -11.08 16.43 8.61
C ARG A 513 -10.09 16.98 9.64
N GLN A 514 -10.46 18.03 10.37
CA GLN A 514 -9.59 18.59 11.42
C GLN A 514 -9.41 17.59 12.57
N LEU A 515 -10.47 16.87 12.95
CA LEU A 515 -10.39 15.81 13.95
C LEU A 515 -9.47 14.66 13.49
N GLU A 516 -9.58 14.19 12.24
CA GLU A 516 -8.70 13.17 11.66
C GLU A 516 -7.23 13.59 11.72
N LEU A 517 -6.93 14.84 11.33
CA LEU A 517 -5.58 15.39 11.40
C LEU A 517 -5.09 15.49 12.85
N SER A 518 -5.97 15.83 13.80
CA SER A 518 -5.63 15.83 15.22
C SER A 518 -5.28 14.44 15.72
N LEU A 519 -6.14 13.45 15.51
CA LEU A 519 -5.92 12.08 15.96
C LEU A 519 -4.64 11.47 15.35
N LYS A 520 -4.33 11.78 14.09
CA LYS A 520 -3.07 11.38 13.46
C LYS A 520 -1.86 12.00 14.18
N ARG A 521 -1.91 13.29 14.53
CA ARG A 521 -0.84 13.95 15.32
C ARG A 521 -0.71 13.32 16.70
N ASP A 522 -1.84 13.07 17.38
CA ASP A 522 -1.85 12.46 18.71
C ASP A 522 -1.24 11.06 18.68
N LYS A 523 -1.56 10.26 17.65
CA LYS A 523 -0.97 8.94 17.41
C LYS A 523 0.54 8.99 17.20
N HIS A 524 1.04 9.99 16.45
CA HIS A 524 2.48 10.19 16.30
C HIS A 524 3.14 10.65 17.61
N GLN A 525 2.48 11.53 18.36
CA GLN A 525 2.98 12.02 19.65
C GLN A 525 3.06 10.90 20.69
N ALA A 526 2.08 10.00 20.74
CA ALA A 526 2.10 8.81 21.60
C ALA A 526 3.33 7.93 21.29
N ARG A 527 3.63 7.67 20.01
CA ARG A 527 4.85 6.94 19.62
C ARG A 527 6.12 7.63 20.12
N ALA A 528 6.22 8.95 19.93
CA ALA A 528 7.38 9.73 20.35
C ALA A 528 7.57 9.71 21.87
N ASP A 529 6.49 9.83 22.63
CA ASP A 529 6.51 9.81 24.10
C ASP A 529 6.85 8.41 24.63
N THR A 530 6.29 7.34 24.07
CA THR A 530 6.68 5.97 24.45
C THR A 530 8.14 5.67 24.11
N ALA A 531 8.64 6.14 22.95
CA ALA A 531 10.06 6.01 22.61
C ALA A 531 10.95 6.75 23.61
N ARG A 532 10.60 8.00 23.98
CA ARG A 532 11.29 8.76 25.01
C ARG A 532 11.30 8.03 26.34
N ASP A 533 10.15 7.49 26.76
CA ASP A 533 10.00 6.83 28.06
C ASP A 533 10.74 5.49 28.12
N ALA A 534 10.79 4.74 27.01
CA ALA A 534 11.66 3.58 26.88
C ALA A 534 13.14 3.98 26.99
N ILE A 535 13.59 5.00 26.25
CA ILE A 535 14.97 5.51 26.37
C ILE A 535 15.27 5.92 27.82
N ALA A 536 14.33 6.61 28.49
CA ALA A 536 14.49 7.08 29.86
C ALA A 536 14.69 5.96 30.90
N GLN A 537 14.20 4.74 30.64
CA GLN A 537 14.40 3.57 31.51
C GLN A 537 15.84 3.04 31.49
N VAL A 538 16.59 3.30 30.41
CA VAL A 538 17.96 2.81 30.23
C VAL A 538 19.00 3.93 30.34
N ARG A 539 18.64 5.18 30.03
CA ARG A 539 19.53 6.35 30.11
C ARG A 539 18.75 7.62 30.42
N PRO A 540 19.30 8.58 31.20
CA PRO A 540 18.63 9.85 31.45
C PRO A 540 18.35 10.63 30.15
N VAL A 541 17.15 11.20 30.04
CA VAL A 541 16.70 12.01 28.89
C VAL A 541 16.38 13.44 29.35
N GLY A 542 16.48 14.39 28.42
CA GLY A 542 16.01 15.75 28.63
C GLY A 542 16.99 16.66 29.37
N ILE A 543 16.57 17.92 29.54
CA ILE A 543 17.34 18.98 30.17
C ILE A 543 17.53 18.66 31.67
N PRO A 544 18.77 18.61 32.19
CA PRO A 544 18.99 18.49 33.63
C PRO A 544 18.50 19.73 34.39
N GLN A 545 18.08 19.53 35.63
CA GLN A 545 17.59 20.63 36.47
C GLN A 545 18.65 21.73 36.63
N GLY A 546 18.26 22.99 36.41
CA GLY A 546 19.13 24.17 36.54
C GLY A 546 20.02 24.45 35.34
N TYR A 547 20.05 23.59 34.32
CA TYR A 547 20.79 23.84 33.09
C TYR A 547 20.01 24.75 32.14
N LYS A 548 20.75 25.64 31.45
CA LYS A 548 20.22 26.51 30.41
C LYS A 548 21.19 26.54 29.25
N GLN A 549 20.64 26.55 28.03
CA GLN A 549 21.44 26.73 26.83
C GLN A 549 22.13 28.10 26.86
N LEU A 550 23.44 28.10 26.56
CA LEU A 550 24.19 29.33 26.35
C LEU A 550 23.81 29.93 25.00
N TRP A 551 23.02 30.99 25.04
CA TRP A 551 22.55 31.73 23.85
C TRP A 551 23.39 32.96 23.60
N GLU A 552 23.81 33.12 22.34
CA GLU A 552 24.42 34.36 21.88
C GLU A 552 23.42 35.51 21.84
N LYS A 553 23.93 36.73 22.06
CA LYS A 553 23.13 37.96 21.99
C LYS A 553 22.46 38.08 20.62
N GLY A 554 21.14 38.30 20.60
CA GLY A 554 20.34 38.40 19.38
C GLY A 554 19.69 37.10 18.91
N SER A 555 19.79 36.01 19.69
CA SER A 555 19.09 34.75 19.39
C SER A 555 17.56 34.91 19.44
N ASN A 556 16.87 34.39 18.43
CA ASN A 556 15.41 34.49 18.31
C ASN A 556 14.68 33.60 19.34
N LYS A 557 13.70 34.14 20.08
CA LYS A 557 12.99 33.42 21.15
C LYS A 557 12.20 32.19 20.67
N GLU A 558 11.53 32.26 19.52
CA GLU A 558 10.75 31.11 18.99
C GLU A 558 11.67 29.92 18.68
N VAL A 559 12.89 30.22 18.21
CA VAL A 559 13.93 29.23 17.95
C VAL A 559 14.44 28.62 19.25
N GLN A 560 14.68 29.43 20.29
CA GLN A 560 15.07 28.94 21.62
C GLN A 560 14.03 27.97 22.17
N ASP A 561 12.75 28.37 22.17
CA ASP A 561 11.65 27.55 22.66
C ASP A 561 11.50 26.24 21.87
N ALA A 562 11.74 26.25 20.56
CA ALA A 562 11.67 25.05 19.73
C ALA A 562 12.78 24.04 20.07
N ILE A 563 13.99 24.54 20.32
CA ILE A 563 15.16 23.74 20.68
C ILE A 563 15.00 23.16 22.09
N GLU A 564 14.53 23.95 23.05
CA GLU A 564 14.24 23.45 24.40
C GLU A 564 13.18 22.33 24.39
N ARG A 565 12.13 22.46 23.57
CA ARG A 565 11.14 21.38 23.38
C ARG A 565 11.75 20.14 22.73
N ALA A 566 12.68 20.30 21.81
CA ALA A 566 13.35 19.17 21.16
C ALA A 566 14.31 18.45 22.11
N TYR A 567 15.00 19.18 23.00
CA TYR A 567 15.88 18.59 24.02
C TYR A 567 15.17 17.62 24.95
N ALA A 568 13.86 17.79 25.19
CA ALA A 568 13.07 16.86 26.01
C ALA A 568 13.06 15.41 25.52
N TYR A 569 13.45 15.16 24.26
CA TYR A 569 13.47 13.84 23.64
C TYR A 569 14.89 13.25 23.47
N LEU A 570 15.94 14.03 23.73
CA LEU A 570 17.32 13.62 23.49
C LEU A 570 18.02 13.13 24.77
N PRO A 571 19.01 12.23 24.66
CA PRO A 571 19.83 11.80 25.79
C PRO A 571 20.40 12.99 26.56
N ARG A 572 20.34 12.93 27.89
CA ARG A 572 20.67 14.07 28.75
C ARG A 572 22.11 14.55 28.56
N ASP A 573 23.05 13.64 28.37
CA ASP A 573 24.44 13.97 28.16
C ASP A 573 24.66 14.66 26.80
N TRP A 574 23.94 14.28 25.75
CA TRP A 574 23.93 15.02 24.48
C TRP A 574 23.40 16.44 24.66
N VAL A 575 22.33 16.60 25.44
CA VAL A 575 21.76 17.91 25.78
C VAL A 575 22.77 18.74 26.56
N VAL A 576 23.47 18.17 27.54
CA VAL A 576 24.51 18.84 28.31
C VAL A 576 25.66 19.29 27.42
N ASP A 577 26.17 18.44 26.53
CA ASP A 577 27.22 18.80 25.57
C ASP A 577 26.78 19.95 24.67
N SER A 578 25.54 19.90 24.20
CA SER A 578 24.95 20.97 23.40
C SER A 578 24.81 22.28 24.18
N MET A 579 24.43 22.23 25.46
CA MET A 579 24.25 23.40 26.32
C MET A 579 25.56 24.04 26.77
N ASN A 580 26.61 23.24 26.96
CA ASN A 580 27.95 23.71 27.31
C ASN A 580 28.62 24.48 26.16
N ASN A 581 28.12 24.31 24.94
CA ASN A 581 28.65 24.95 23.75
C ASN A 581 27.72 26.08 23.28
N PRO A 582 28.18 27.35 23.24
CA PRO A 582 27.34 28.47 22.81
C PRO A 582 26.77 28.29 21.39
N MET A 583 25.55 28.82 21.18
CA MET A 583 24.94 28.89 19.85
C MET A 583 24.11 30.16 19.63
N ILE A 584 23.93 30.55 18.37
CA ILE A 584 22.98 31.60 17.95
C ILE A 584 21.76 30.99 17.26
N GLY A 585 20.56 31.35 17.71
CA GLY A 585 19.28 30.92 17.12
C GLY A 585 18.74 31.92 16.10
N LYS A 586 18.49 31.51 14.85
CA LYS A 586 17.97 32.38 13.78
C LYS A 586 16.72 31.82 13.12
N LYS A 587 15.79 32.70 12.74
CA LYS A 587 14.62 32.36 11.93
C LYS A 587 14.92 32.64 10.47
N VAL A 588 14.75 31.64 9.61
CA VAL A 588 15.17 31.67 8.20
C VAL A 588 14.14 30.99 7.29
N LYS A 589 14.29 31.14 5.97
CA LYS A 589 13.41 30.47 4.99
C LYS A 589 13.72 28.98 4.81
N ARG A 590 14.97 28.56 5.03
CA ARG A 590 15.43 27.17 4.94
C ARG A 590 16.30 26.88 6.16
N GLY A 591 15.90 25.88 6.96
CA GLY A 591 16.65 25.48 8.14
C GLY A 591 18.04 24.95 7.80
N TYR A 592 18.97 25.17 8.72
CA TYR A 592 20.30 24.57 8.70
C TYR A 592 20.96 24.70 10.08
N TYR A 593 21.80 23.72 10.40
CA TYR A 593 22.86 23.84 11.37
C TYR A 593 24.18 24.12 10.67
N SER A 594 24.98 25.02 11.24
CA SER A 594 26.39 25.16 10.86
C SER A 594 27.26 25.11 12.12
N GLY A 595 28.30 24.28 12.06
CA GLY A 595 29.27 24.08 13.12
C GLY A 595 30.14 25.32 13.39
N TYR A 596 31.24 25.13 14.12
CA TYR A 596 32.08 26.22 14.64
C TYR A 596 33.03 26.87 13.63
N SER A 597 32.69 26.93 12.34
CA SER A 597 33.57 27.52 11.31
C SER A 597 33.89 29.00 11.53
N ASN A 598 33.10 29.70 12.37
CA ASN A 598 33.32 31.09 12.79
C ASN A 598 33.48 31.22 14.32
N GLY A 599 33.89 30.16 15.02
CA GLY A 599 34.05 30.14 16.48
C GLY A 599 32.74 30.03 17.29
N ARG A 600 31.59 29.88 16.63
CA ARG A 600 30.27 29.69 17.27
C ARG A 600 29.36 28.79 16.42
N GLY A 601 28.50 28.01 17.08
CA GLY A 601 27.48 27.21 16.40
C GLY A 601 26.28 28.09 15.99
N GLU A 602 25.76 27.88 14.80
CA GLU A 602 24.59 28.60 14.31
C GLU A 602 23.45 27.62 14.00
N MET A 603 22.31 27.85 14.63
CA MET A 603 21.11 27.04 14.54
C MET A 603 20.00 27.86 13.91
N ALA A 604 19.69 27.57 12.66
CA ALA A 604 18.72 28.32 11.87
C ALA A 604 17.49 27.45 11.60
N LEU A 605 16.31 27.87 12.05
CA LEU A 605 15.07 27.13 11.85
C LEU A 605 14.16 27.82 10.84
N SER A 606 13.55 27.02 9.97
CA SER A 606 12.50 27.45 9.06
C SER A 606 11.12 27.07 9.58
N VAL A 607 10.08 27.75 9.08
CA VAL A 607 8.64 27.59 9.38
C VAL A 607 8.11 28.59 10.41
N ASP A 608 6.91 29.12 10.17
CA ASP A 608 6.24 30.12 11.01
C ASP A 608 5.26 29.52 12.04
N SER A 609 5.18 28.19 12.14
CA SER A 609 4.34 27.49 13.13
C SER A 609 5.18 26.84 14.22
N ARG A 610 4.65 26.85 15.46
CA ARG A 610 5.32 26.31 16.66
C ARG A 610 5.69 24.83 16.52
N ASP A 611 4.82 24.04 15.90
CA ASP A 611 5.03 22.60 15.65
C ASP A 611 6.01 22.37 14.50
N GLY A 612 5.88 23.14 13.41
CA GLY A 612 6.81 23.05 12.28
C GLY A 612 8.24 23.39 12.67
N MET A 613 8.43 24.35 13.58
CA MET A 613 9.75 24.67 14.15
C MET A 613 10.30 23.54 15.03
N LYS A 614 9.46 22.79 15.77
CA LYS A 614 9.89 21.63 16.58
C LYS A 614 10.52 20.57 15.67
N ARG A 615 9.88 20.25 14.54
CA ARG A 615 10.40 19.29 13.55
C ARG A 615 11.79 19.67 13.06
N VAL A 616 11.94 20.92 12.61
CA VAL A 616 13.24 21.41 12.10
C VAL A 616 14.26 21.45 13.23
N ALA A 617 13.87 21.84 14.46
CA ALA A 617 14.79 21.81 15.60
C ALA A 617 15.32 20.40 15.90
N ILE A 618 14.47 19.38 15.87
CA ILE A 618 14.89 17.98 16.06
C ILE A 618 15.91 17.57 14.98
N HIS A 619 15.61 17.88 13.71
CA HIS A 619 16.50 17.56 12.58
C HIS A 619 17.88 18.21 12.72
N GLU A 620 17.91 19.54 12.91
CA GLU A 620 19.16 20.30 12.99
C GLU A 620 19.94 20.00 14.27
N LEU A 621 19.27 19.61 15.36
CA LEU A 621 19.93 19.09 16.55
C LEU A 621 20.64 17.77 16.27
N GLY A 622 20.12 16.91 15.38
CA GLY A 622 20.81 15.71 14.92
C GLY A 622 22.20 16.03 14.37
N HIS A 623 22.29 16.98 13.44
CA HIS A 623 23.57 17.44 12.90
C HIS A 623 24.48 18.09 13.94
N ARG A 624 23.90 18.77 14.93
CA ARG A 624 24.68 19.29 16.05
C ARG A 624 25.27 18.17 16.90
N MET A 625 24.53 17.08 17.13
CA MET A 625 25.07 15.92 17.86
C MET A 625 26.17 15.24 17.04
N GLU A 626 25.99 15.02 15.73
CA GLU A 626 27.05 14.53 14.84
C GLU A 626 28.34 15.36 14.93
N HIS A 627 28.21 16.68 15.13
CA HIS A 627 29.35 17.57 15.31
C HIS A 627 30.03 17.40 16.67
N LEU A 628 29.26 17.42 17.75
CA LEU A 628 29.76 17.37 19.12
C LEU A 628 30.26 15.98 19.53
N ARG A 629 29.75 14.95 18.86
CA ARG A 629 29.96 13.53 19.16
C ARG A 629 30.42 12.77 17.92
N PRO A 630 31.73 12.84 17.60
CA PRO A 630 32.29 12.22 16.40
C PRO A 630 32.00 10.72 16.29
N GLU A 631 31.81 10.02 17.41
CA GLU A 631 31.41 8.62 17.49
C GLU A 631 30.12 8.31 16.72
N ILE A 632 29.17 9.24 16.69
CA ILE A 632 27.92 9.12 15.94
C ILE A 632 28.24 8.99 14.44
N ARG A 633 29.12 9.85 13.91
CA ARG A 633 29.51 9.81 12.49
C ARG A 633 30.24 8.52 12.12
N LYS A 634 30.97 7.91 13.06
CA LYS A 634 31.61 6.60 12.85
C LYS A 634 30.57 5.51 12.65
N LEU A 635 29.52 5.51 13.49
CA LEU A 635 28.42 4.56 13.42
C LEU A 635 27.59 4.78 12.15
N GLU A 636 27.30 6.04 11.80
CA GLU A 636 26.63 6.38 10.55
C GLU A 636 27.45 5.96 9.33
N TYR A 637 28.76 6.15 9.35
CA TYR A 637 29.65 5.67 8.29
C TYR A 637 29.58 4.15 8.13
N GLN A 638 29.66 3.39 9.22
CA GLN A 638 29.54 1.93 9.19
C GLN A 638 28.18 1.49 8.63
N PHE A 639 27.09 2.09 9.13
CA PHE A 639 25.74 1.80 8.67
C PHE A 639 25.55 2.15 7.19
N TYR A 640 25.99 3.33 6.78
CA TYR A 640 25.93 3.81 5.41
C TYR A 640 26.71 2.89 4.47
N GLN A 641 27.92 2.49 4.83
CA GLN A 641 28.73 1.58 4.01
C GLN A 641 28.10 0.19 3.89
N ARG A 642 27.52 -0.33 4.98
CA ARG A 642 26.78 -1.62 4.95
C ARG A 642 25.56 -1.53 4.04
N ARG A 643 24.75 -0.49 4.18
CA ARG A 643 23.50 -0.31 3.42
C ARG A 643 23.73 -0.03 1.95
N THR A 644 24.84 0.62 1.60
CA THR A 644 25.12 1.08 0.23
C THR A 644 26.23 0.27 -0.46
N ALA A 645 26.60 -0.88 0.10
CA ALA A 645 27.63 -1.76 -0.44
C ALA A 645 27.27 -2.20 -1.88
N GLY A 646 28.15 -1.89 -2.83
CA GLY A 646 27.96 -2.22 -4.25
C GLY A 646 27.13 -1.22 -5.06
N GLU A 647 26.66 -0.12 -4.45
CA GLU A 647 25.85 0.88 -5.13
C GLU A 647 26.66 1.98 -5.82
N LYS A 648 26.09 2.53 -6.88
CA LYS A 648 26.68 3.65 -7.64
C LYS A 648 26.18 4.98 -7.09
N LEU A 649 27.09 5.97 -7.10
CA LEU A 649 26.77 7.36 -6.79
C LEU A 649 25.97 8.00 -7.93
N GLU A 650 24.76 8.43 -7.62
CA GLU A 650 23.86 9.07 -8.56
C GLU A 650 23.48 10.48 -8.10
N TRP A 651 23.14 11.37 -9.02
CA TRP A 651 22.79 12.75 -8.68
C TRP A 651 21.40 12.83 -8.01
N LEU A 652 21.26 13.58 -6.90
CA LEU A 652 20.00 13.72 -6.11
C LEU A 652 18.79 14.27 -6.89
N GLY A 653 19.03 14.74 -8.11
CA GLY A 653 18.02 15.26 -9.03
C GLY A 653 17.81 16.76 -8.91
N GLN A 654 16.80 17.22 -9.64
CA GLN A 654 16.46 18.64 -9.76
C GLN A 654 16.18 19.28 -8.38
N GLY A 655 16.82 20.41 -8.09
CA GLY A 655 16.79 21.10 -6.79
C GLY A 655 18.08 20.96 -5.97
N TYR A 656 18.97 20.06 -6.37
CA TYR A 656 20.30 19.86 -5.77
C TYR A 656 21.41 20.13 -6.80
N GLY A 657 22.56 20.60 -6.35
CA GLY A 657 23.72 20.83 -7.22
C GLY A 657 24.19 19.54 -7.88
N LYS A 658 24.77 19.61 -9.09
CA LYS A 658 25.26 18.42 -9.84
C LYS A 658 26.33 17.60 -9.09
N LYS A 659 26.95 18.20 -8.07
CA LYS A 659 27.94 17.57 -7.18
C LYS A 659 27.30 16.89 -5.97
N GLU A 660 26.03 17.18 -5.66
CA GLU A 660 25.30 16.56 -4.57
C GLU A 660 24.73 15.21 -5.06
N LYS A 661 25.48 14.15 -4.77
CA LYS A 661 25.16 12.79 -5.17
C LYS A 661 24.71 11.97 -3.97
N ALA A 662 24.00 10.88 -4.22
CA ALA A 662 23.51 9.95 -3.22
C ALA A 662 23.58 8.51 -3.75
N ARG A 663 23.58 7.55 -2.84
CA ARG A 663 23.31 6.13 -3.11
C ARG A 663 21.87 5.85 -2.68
N PHE A 664 21.06 5.21 -3.52
CA PHE A 664 19.60 5.26 -3.41
C PHE A 664 18.95 3.99 -2.89
N ASP A 665 19.54 2.83 -3.18
CA ASP A 665 18.88 1.56 -2.88
C ASP A 665 19.05 1.29 -1.37
N ASN A 666 18.06 0.68 -0.74
CA ASN A 666 17.99 0.48 0.72
C ASN A 666 17.81 1.74 1.60
N PHE A 667 17.37 2.90 1.11
CA PHE A 667 16.89 3.97 2.00
C PHE A 667 15.47 4.42 1.64
N GLN A 668 14.63 4.69 2.65
CA GLN A 668 13.24 5.13 2.43
C GLN A 668 13.15 6.48 1.73
N HIS A 669 14.15 7.36 1.92
CA HIS A 669 14.22 8.66 1.29
C HIS A 669 15.61 8.93 0.71
N LYS A 670 15.65 9.44 -0.53
CA LYS A 670 16.87 9.73 -1.30
C LYS A 670 17.89 10.64 -0.60
N TYR A 671 17.44 11.50 0.30
CA TYR A 671 18.30 12.42 1.04
C TYR A 671 19.15 11.70 2.09
N MET A 672 18.67 10.59 2.64
CA MET A 672 19.39 9.75 3.60
C MET A 672 20.68 9.17 3.02
N GLY A 673 20.65 8.90 1.71
CA GLY A 673 21.77 8.37 0.95
C GLY A 673 22.80 9.39 0.50
N LYS A 674 22.64 10.67 0.84
CA LYS A 674 23.47 11.78 0.36
C LYS A 674 24.94 11.61 0.77
N ASP A 675 25.83 11.77 -0.21
CA ASP A 675 27.26 11.59 -0.03
C ASP A 675 27.96 12.92 0.24
N TYR A 676 28.50 13.04 1.46
CA TYR A 676 29.32 14.15 1.92
C TYR A 676 30.82 13.79 1.98
N GLY A 677 31.29 12.99 1.02
CA GLY A 677 32.68 12.53 0.90
C GLY A 677 32.90 11.07 1.32
N ASN A 678 31.89 10.45 1.92
CA ASN A 678 31.86 9.06 2.40
C ASN A 678 33.13 8.63 3.17
N THR A 679 33.45 9.39 4.23
CA THR A 679 34.53 9.09 5.16
C THR A 679 33.97 8.97 6.58
N GLU A 680 34.75 8.39 7.50
CA GLU A 680 34.39 8.31 8.93
C GLU A 680 34.13 9.69 9.59
N ASN A 681 34.63 10.78 8.98
CA ASN A 681 34.40 12.15 9.44
C ASN A 681 33.33 12.91 8.62
N SER A 682 32.72 12.26 7.64
CA SER A 682 31.64 12.86 6.84
C SER A 682 30.37 13.01 7.69
N TYR A 683 29.60 14.04 7.38
CA TYR A 683 28.25 14.19 7.92
C TYR A 683 27.28 13.35 7.11
N TYR A 684 26.18 12.94 7.74
CA TYR A 684 25.14 12.13 7.11
C TYR A 684 23.77 12.73 7.40
N GLU A 685 22.74 12.18 6.76
CA GLU A 685 21.33 12.53 7.01
C GLU A 685 20.62 11.40 7.75
N LEU A 686 21.37 10.47 8.34
CA LEU A 686 20.82 9.28 8.97
C LEU A 686 20.29 9.64 10.35
N LEU A 687 21.14 10.12 11.27
CA LEU A 687 20.66 10.48 12.60
C LEU A 687 19.57 11.57 12.51
N SER A 688 19.82 12.66 11.77
CA SER A 688 18.89 13.79 11.64
C SER A 688 17.50 13.38 11.14
N MET A 689 17.41 12.59 10.07
CA MET A 689 16.12 12.11 9.54
C MET A 689 15.48 11.04 10.42
N GLY A 690 16.31 10.21 11.07
CA GLY A 690 15.87 9.15 11.97
C GLY A 690 15.18 9.69 13.21
N ILE A 691 15.83 10.60 13.94
CA ILE A 691 15.24 11.20 15.15
C ILE A 691 14.06 12.13 14.83
N GLU A 692 14.06 12.77 13.65
CA GLU A 692 12.91 13.53 13.17
C GLU A 692 11.70 12.61 12.91
N SER A 693 11.92 11.47 12.25
CA SER A 693 10.86 10.47 12.05
C SER A 693 10.36 9.88 13.38
N LEU A 694 11.28 9.59 14.31
CA LEU A 694 10.96 9.00 15.61
C LEU A 694 10.15 9.94 16.52
N PHE A 695 10.59 11.20 16.68
CA PHE A 695 10.05 12.11 17.69
C PHE A 695 9.04 13.14 17.17
N TYR A 696 8.91 13.28 15.85
CA TYR A 696 7.92 14.18 15.23
C TYR A 696 6.99 13.44 14.26
N GLY A 697 7.49 12.43 13.56
CA GLY A 697 6.76 11.72 12.52
C GLY A 697 6.94 12.36 11.14
N ARG A 698 7.34 11.55 10.16
CA ARG A 698 7.50 11.95 8.76
C ARG A 698 6.64 11.06 7.86
N GLU A 699 6.01 11.65 6.84
CA GLU A 699 5.22 10.89 5.86
C GLU A 699 6.09 10.10 4.87
N ASP A 700 7.32 10.56 4.63
CA ASP A 700 8.27 10.03 3.65
C ASP A 700 9.36 9.12 4.24
N VAL A 701 9.50 9.09 5.57
CA VAL A 701 10.39 8.17 6.29
C VAL A 701 9.60 7.59 7.46
N ASP A 702 9.22 6.32 7.36
CA ASP A 702 8.42 5.60 8.36
C ASP A 702 9.27 4.50 8.99
N LEU A 703 9.80 4.73 10.20
CA LEU A 703 10.72 3.81 10.86
C LEU A 703 10.13 2.39 11.03
N THR A 704 8.81 2.23 11.14
CA THR A 704 8.21 0.88 11.26
C THR A 704 8.26 0.07 9.96
N LYS A 705 8.61 0.69 8.83
CA LYS A 705 8.77 0.00 7.53
C LYS A 705 10.22 -0.37 7.21
N ASP A 706 11.18 0.15 7.98
CA ASP A 706 12.60 -0.17 7.87
C ASP A 706 13.17 -0.47 9.26
N VAL A 707 12.90 -1.69 9.72
CA VAL A 707 13.23 -2.15 11.08
C VAL A 707 14.74 -2.07 11.36
N ASP A 708 15.58 -2.33 10.35
CA ASP A 708 17.04 -2.24 10.46
C ASP A 708 17.47 -0.80 10.78
N TYR A 709 16.94 0.17 10.04
CA TYR A 709 17.20 1.59 10.30
C TYR A 709 16.57 2.08 11.61
N TYR A 710 15.39 1.58 11.98
CA TYR A 710 14.78 1.93 13.26
C TYR A 710 15.63 1.45 14.44
N ASN A 711 16.09 0.20 14.39
CA ASN A 711 17.02 -0.35 15.36
C ASN A 711 18.30 0.49 15.42
N PHE A 712 18.89 0.85 14.27
CA PHE A 712 20.07 1.71 14.25
C PHE A 712 19.83 3.05 14.99
N ILE A 713 18.74 3.76 14.69
CA ILE A 713 18.45 5.06 15.33
C ILE A 713 18.24 4.94 16.83
N LEU A 714 17.45 3.96 17.28
CA LEU A 714 17.27 3.72 18.71
C LEU A 714 18.59 3.32 19.38
N GLY A 715 19.38 2.48 18.73
CA GLY A 715 20.69 2.08 19.19
C GLY A 715 21.61 3.28 19.39
N VAL A 716 21.69 4.21 18.41
CA VAL A 716 22.52 5.42 18.51
C VAL A 716 22.06 6.32 19.66
N LEU A 717 20.75 6.44 19.89
CA LEU A 717 20.21 7.20 21.03
C LEU A 717 20.54 6.55 22.39
N ILE A 718 20.71 5.23 22.44
CA ILE A 718 21.11 4.52 23.66
C ILE A 718 22.63 4.48 23.84
N GLY A 719 23.40 4.36 22.75
CA GLY A 719 24.85 4.22 22.72
C GLY A 719 25.59 5.41 23.31
N LYS A 720 26.72 5.16 23.98
CA LYS A 720 27.40 6.16 24.82
C LYS A 720 28.20 7.20 24.07
#